data_AF-A0A7J2VCE5-F1
#
_entry.id   AF-A0A7J2VCE5-F1
#
_cell.length_a   1.000
_cell.length_b   1.000
_cell.length_c   1.000
_cell.angle_alpha   90.00
_cell.angle_beta   90.00
_cell.angle_gamma   90.00
#
_symmetry.space_group_name_H-M   'P 1'
#
loop_
_entity.id
_entity.type
_entity.pdbx_description
1 polymer ?
#
loop_
_entity_poly.entity_id
_entity_poly.type
_entity_poly.pdbx_seq_one_letter_code
_entity_poly.pdbx_strand_id
1 'polypeptide(L)'
;MDIGPYPYNPVDAVADENGMVVIPITLLDLTGEGIPMGVYTVSFIANYDIPPDYFGTAELTIKPQVVINPGIEPAGHGMFINIPGYDIANDTITVVGYGFPANAVVTKIRLLNTNFTNVYYDFPCSLLTDENGYFSVEDLMSIKPTNMTAGLYIPIVYTTPPPVTLSNTSSIPLNAKGWVAVDLSKMGIPGLEGFVNATSQINGTLSYVTTAARQSVNKFDVLNIDIVDGAYTYRFSANLLVNASGSYTIFALYNTTTIPWKTLFNITVPMTYDASISANVSFVQFNLTGAYLANIPASPGQYRYNATFYEYANQILLVLAEYKLQITGGLVTIVHTPSGQSITYTTENLTVVGTTVKAPTWSFTYGDFSYKVSWVYDAQARQATLTVTVTRKETPYEFRNVYYLVRPILVFLYGGMVYKTYPVAVMPNTTITMIAFGYSPGYGWYDLHNMLTVTLDMVSPLTVVELGRDGNVTFKVTIPVGTTFGSHYIHGIDSRGYEYSVAIVVGAKAVFVVELKPDKIVVSASYYNTHVEACPCAVYEGKTFCDVCVVYTGGCDYLGDYVNVTLYGLQPGEKLVKLYLDTMEVPSSLITPTTPVADSNGMMTFKFLVPSIPEGTYTIRVVTSVSGEITVVWAKNTSINYIVVKPKLLLVTLDSNVTGGTGVLPILVGPGVVRVIGTGFTPGVSFDTILVNMTDAFRPIYTNVRYWSVDSNGILIGGKVEDKDIYPAILFQVLQPGKYEVRLTYYYGATLKLSEPGYIYVVNNLTYVATKEDVDKLSNDINAGFAAISGKLDTILGKFGTVLDNITLQLNSISTGISDLKSSVSTGFSSLNGTISTGFATISGKLDDISKSISDVASKVGSIGTQLNTVYGLILSQGGKVDTILSLVNDIHTNMTYAMIKLDKIDVIVSKISDISTSLSTISSSINALSGKLDDVKSAVNSVSSSISDLSSKVAGLDTKITGLDSKMDSGFKGLEAKITSLDSKVDTRFNEVSSKVDSAGGAASNSMYIGVVATFFALLAMVFALLGYSTIRKSVVPK
;
A
#
# COMPACT_ATOMS: atom_id res chain seq x y z
N MET A 1 -7.73 26.57 -32.38
CA MET A 1 -8.66 26.08 -31.34
C MET A 1 -7.78 25.64 -30.20
N ASP A 2 -8.07 26.06 -28.98
CA ASP A 2 -7.15 25.85 -27.87
C ASP A 2 -7.77 24.89 -26.87
N ILE A 3 -6.96 23.95 -26.38
CA ILE A 3 -7.34 22.90 -25.43
C ILE A 3 -6.42 23.03 -24.23
N GLY A 4 -6.71 24.00 -23.35
CA GLY A 4 -5.80 24.41 -22.28
C GLY A 4 -4.43 24.85 -22.84
N PRO A 5 -3.29 24.22 -22.44
CA PRO A 5 -1.96 24.57 -22.93
C PRO A 5 -1.61 23.94 -24.29
N TYR A 6 -2.47 23.11 -24.88
CA TYR A 6 -2.19 22.39 -26.13
C TYR A 6 -2.85 23.10 -27.33
N PRO A 7 -2.08 23.74 -28.22
CA PRO A 7 -2.63 24.45 -29.38
C PRO A 7 -2.98 23.48 -30.52
N TYR A 8 -4.20 23.54 -31.03
CA TYR A 8 -4.58 22.83 -32.26
C TYR A 8 -4.37 23.72 -33.48
N ASN A 9 -3.49 23.30 -34.40
CA ASN A 9 -3.38 23.88 -35.73
C ASN A 9 -4.61 23.45 -36.56
N PRO A 10 -5.54 24.37 -36.89
CA PRO A 10 -6.75 24.00 -37.60
C PRO A 10 -6.49 23.82 -39.10
N VAL A 11 -7.25 22.92 -39.72
CA VAL A 11 -7.63 23.10 -41.13
C VAL A 11 -8.67 24.21 -41.17
N ASP A 12 -8.56 25.17 -42.10
CA ASP A 12 -9.49 26.29 -42.23
C ASP A 12 -10.95 25.78 -42.39
N ALA A 13 -11.75 25.94 -41.34
CA ALA A 13 -13.13 25.50 -41.31
C ALA A 13 -14.08 26.68 -41.57
N VAL A 14 -14.85 26.59 -42.65
CA VAL A 14 -15.82 27.62 -43.04
C VAL A 14 -17.20 27.25 -42.48
N ALA A 15 -17.93 28.24 -41.94
CA ALA A 15 -19.30 28.04 -41.49
C ALA A 15 -20.25 27.74 -42.67
N ASP A 16 -21.21 26.85 -42.45
CA ASP A 16 -22.26 26.56 -43.43
C ASP A 16 -23.30 27.70 -43.53
N GLU A 17 -24.28 27.53 -44.43
CA GLU A 17 -25.37 28.50 -44.66
C GLU A 17 -26.27 28.75 -43.44
N ASN A 18 -26.18 27.92 -42.39
CA ASN A 18 -26.89 28.07 -41.12
C ASN A 18 -25.98 28.60 -39.99
N GLY A 19 -24.71 28.91 -40.29
CA GLY A 19 -23.72 29.36 -39.32
C GLY A 19 -23.08 28.25 -38.49
N MET A 20 -23.27 26.98 -38.82
CA MET A 20 -22.60 25.88 -38.11
C MET A 20 -21.19 25.65 -38.67
N VAL A 21 -20.22 25.47 -37.77
CA VAL A 21 -18.86 25.03 -38.10
C VAL A 21 -18.64 23.64 -37.49
N VAL A 22 -18.27 22.67 -38.32
CA VAL A 22 -17.90 21.32 -37.85
C VAL A 22 -16.39 21.17 -37.99
N ILE A 23 -15.68 21.12 -36.86
CA ILE A 23 -14.23 20.89 -36.82
C ILE A 23 -13.99 19.44 -36.35
N PRO A 24 -13.48 18.53 -37.21
CA PRO A 24 -13.03 17.23 -36.75
C PRO A 24 -11.74 17.39 -35.96
N ILE A 25 -11.69 16.83 -34.74
CA ILE A 25 -10.51 16.90 -33.85
C ILE A 25 -9.91 15.50 -33.74
N THR A 26 -8.73 15.31 -34.35
CA THR A 26 -7.93 14.10 -34.14
C THR A 26 -7.05 14.28 -32.91
N LEU A 27 -7.24 13.48 -31.86
CA LEU A 27 -6.49 13.65 -30.61
C LEU A 27 -4.99 13.29 -30.73
N LEU A 28 -4.60 12.45 -31.70
CA LEU A 28 -3.19 12.14 -31.99
C LEU A 28 -2.46 13.33 -32.63
N ASP A 29 -3.14 14.10 -33.50
CA ASP A 29 -2.50 15.15 -34.32
C ASP A 29 -2.18 16.44 -33.53
N LEU A 30 -2.62 16.54 -32.27
CA LEU A 30 -2.39 17.69 -31.37
C LEU A 30 -0.94 17.78 -30.88
N THR A 31 -0.27 16.64 -30.69
CA THR A 31 1.09 16.55 -30.12
C THR A 31 1.93 15.40 -30.71
N GLY A 32 1.33 14.50 -31.48
CA GLY A 32 1.92 13.22 -31.90
C GLY A 32 1.78 12.09 -30.87
N GLU A 33 1.67 12.44 -29.58
CA GLU A 33 1.67 11.50 -28.45
C GLU A 33 0.35 11.53 -27.64
N GLY A 34 -0.48 12.56 -27.80
CA GLY A 34 -1.77 12.74 -27.12
C GLY A 34 -1.80 13.89 -26.10
N ILE A 35 -2.87 13.94 -25.29
CA ILE A 35 -3.08 14.89 -24.20
C ILE A 35 -3.27 14.08 -22.92
N PRO A 36 -2.69 14.45 -21.75
CA PRO A 36 -2.79 13.66 -20.54
C PRO A 36 -4.20 13.68 -19.90
N MET A 37 -4.41 12.83 -18.90
CA MET A 37 -5.69 12.72 -18.19
C MET A 37 -6.06 14.05 -17.50
N GLY A 38 -7.21 14.62 -17.85
CA GLY A 38 -7.67 15.89 -17.27
C GLY A 38 -9.00 16.39 -17.82
N VAL A 39 -9.48 17.51 -17.28
CA VAL A 39 -10.60 18.28 -17.85
C VAL A 39 -10.01 19.58 -18.39
N TYR A 40 -10.22 19.83 -19.68
CA TYR A 40 -9.64 20.94 -20.41
C TYR A 40 -10.74 21.86 -20.92
N THR A 41 -10.58 23.17 -20.73
CA THR A 41 -11.43 24.16 -21.38
C THR A 41 -11.10 24.21 -22.87
N VAL A 42 -12.11 24.05 -23.71
CA VAL A 42 -12.05 24.25 -25.15
C VAL A 42 -12.52 25.66 -25.47
N SER A 43 -11.67 26.40 -26.17
CA SER A 43 -11.99 27.73 -26.71
C SER A 43 -11.74 27.79 -28.22
N PHE A 44 -12.59 28.56 -28.89
CA PHE A 44 -12.43 28.92 -30.30
C PHE A 44 -11.77 30.29 -30.39
N ILE A 45 -11.05 30.53 -31.47
CA ILE A 45 -10.54 31.87 -31.84
C ILE A 45 -11.12 32.16 -33.22
N ALA A 46 -11.80 33.28 -33.36
CA ALA A 46 -12.40 33.74 -34.61
C ALA A 46 -11.60 34.91 -35.18
N ASN A 47 -11.60 35.07 -36.51
CA ASN A 47 -10.91 36.16 -37.20
C ASN A 47 -11.63 37.53 -37.11
N TYR A 48 -12.67 37.63 -36.27
CA TYR A 48 -13.46 38.84 -36.01
C TYR A 48 -13.88 38.88 -34.53
N ASP A 49 -14.05 40.09 -33.96
CA ASP A 49 -14.56 40.27 -32.60
C ASP A 49 -16.01 39.77 -32.47
N ILE A 50 -16.19 38.63 -31.82
CA ILE A 50 -17.51 38.11 -31.42
C ILE A 50 -17.80 38.61 -30.00
N PRO A 51 -19.00 39.18 -29.71
CA PRO A 51 -19.31 39.67 -28.37
C PRO A 51 -19.25 38.56 -27.31
N PRO A 52 -18.79 38.85 -26.06
CA PRO A 52 -18.57 37.83 -25.04
C PRO A 52 -19.79 36.95 -24.72
N ASP A 53 -21.01 37.52 -24.82
CA ASP A 53 -22.27 36.84 -24.53
C ASP A 53 -22.60 35.69 -25.51
N TYR A 54 -21.88 35.57 -26.62
CA TYR A 54 -22.00 34.50 -27.60
C TYR A 54 -20.88 33.45 -27.50
N PHE A 55 -19.96 33.58 -26.53
CA PHE A 55 -18.88 32.63 -26.30
C PHE A 55 -19.28 31.57 -25.26
N GLY A 56 -19.61 30.37 -25.73
CA GLY A 56 -19.71 29.18 -24.88
C GLY A 56 -18.37 28.47 -24.75
N THR A 57 -17.80 28.41 -23.55
CA THR A 57 -16.68 27.50 -23.26
C THR A 57 -17.20 26.07 -23.10
N ALA A 58 -16.61 25.11 -23.80
CA ALA A 58 -16.91 23.69 -23.63
C ALA A 58 -15.84 23.00 -22.77
N GLU A 59 -16.21 21.92 -22.09
CA GLU A 59 -15.26 21.08 -21.34
C GLU A 59 -14.95 19.79 -22.12
N LEU A 60 -13.67 19.55 -22.40
CA LEU A 60 -13.15 18.29 -22.93
C LEU A 60 -12.55 17.47 -21.79
N THR A 61 -13.20 16.37 -21.40
CA THR A 61 -12.64 15.41 -20.44
C THR A 61 -11.83 14.35 -21.17
N ILE A 62 -10.51 14.37 -21.01
CA ILE A 62 -9.63 13.30 -21.48
C ILE A 62 -9.65 12.16 -20.45
N LYS A 63 -10.05 10.98 -20.94
CA LYS A 63 -9.93 9.71 -20.20
C LYS A 63 -8.80 8.89 -20.82
N PRO A 64 -8.06 8.11 -20.03
CA PRO A 64 -7.07 7.21 -20.59
C PRO A 64 -7.69 6.29 -21.64
N GLN A 65 -6.90 5.90 -22.63
CA GLN A 65 -7.21 4.90 -23.64
C GLN A 65 -5.99 3.99 -23.81
N VAL A 66 -6.23 2.72 -24.13
CA VAL A 66 -5.17 1.77 -24.48
C VAL A 66 -5.51 1.13 -25.82
N VAL A 67 -4.51 1.07 -26.67
CA VAL A 67 -4.53 0.35 -27.94
C VAL A 67 -3.52 -0.79 -27.83
N ILE A 68 -4.00 -2.02 -27.98
CA ILE A 68 -3.12 -3.16 -28.22
C ILE A 68 -3.04 -3.37 -29.73
N ASN A 69 -1.83 -3.35 -30.27
CA ASN A 69 -1.56 -3.75 -31.64
C ASN A 69 -0.99 -5.19 -31.64
N PRO A 70 -1.76 -6.20 -32.05
CA PRO A 70 -1.19 -7.51 -32.37
C PRO A 70 -0.26 -7.38 -33.60
N GLY A 71 0.86 -8.10 -33.60
CA GLY A 71 1.88 -8.03 -34.65
C GLY A 71 1.41 -8.40 -36.06
N ILE A 72 2.32 -8.27 -37.04
CA ILE A 72 2.00 -8.26 -38.47
C ILE A 72 1.50 -9.62 -39.02
N GLU A 73 1.84 -10.75 -38.39
CA GLU A 73 1.36 -12.08 -38.81
C GLU A 73 0.16 -12.59 -38.00
N PRO A 74 -0.85 -13.24 -38.61
CA PRO A 74 -2.05 -13.70 -37.89
C PRO A 74 -1.84 -14.93 -36.97
N ALA A 75 -0.64 -15.18 -36.45
CA ALA A 75 -0.21 -16.52 -36.00
C ALA A 75 0.87 -16.57 -34.87
N GLY A 76 0.71 -15.84 -33.75
CA GLY A 76 1.58 -16.12 -32.58
C GLY A 76 1.49 -15.28 -31.29
N HIS A 77 0.64 -14.23 -31.18
CA HIS A 77 0.78 -13.17 -30.16
C HIS A 77 0.39 -13.53 -28.70
N GLY A 78 1.05 -14.54 -28.13
CA GLY A 78 0.92 -14.96 -26.74
C GLY A 78 1.75 -16.21 -26.41
N MET A 79 2.75 -16.54 -27.24
CA MET A 79 3.48 -17.79 -27.20
C MET A 79 4.97 -17.52 -26.97
N PHE A 80 5.56 -18.08 -25.90
CA PHE A 80 7.01 -18.07 -25.73
C PHE A 80 7.58 -19.43 -26.12
N ILE A 81 8.09 -19.52 -27.35
CA ILE A 81 8.67 -20.74 -27.91
C ILE A 81 10.20 -20.60 -28.00
N ASN A 82 10.92 -21.43 -27.25
CA ASN A 82 12.36 -21.61 -27.42
C ASN A 82 12.64 -22.91 -28.20
N ILE A 83 12.40 -22.87 -29.53
CA ILE A 83 12.66 -24.00 -30.45
C ILE A 83 13.62 -23.51 -31.56
N PRO A 84 14.72 -24.21 -31.84
CA PRO A 84 15.64 -23.86 -32.94
C PRO A 84 14.93 -23.76 -34.29
N GLY A 85 15.10 -22.62 -34.98
CA GLY A 85 14.49 -22.36 -36.29
C GLY A 85 13.11 -21.69 -36.24
N TYR A 86 12.56 -21.39 -35.06
CA TYR A 86 11.41 -20.49 -34.93
C TYR A 86 11.92 -19.05 -34.71
N ASP A 87 11.70 -18.16 -35.68
CA ASP A 87 12.09 -16.75 -35.54
C ASP A 87 11.01 -16.00 -34.74
N ILE A 88 11.35 -15.63 -33.51
CA ILE A 88 10.45 -14.97 -32.56
C ILE A 88 10.39 -13.44 -32.81
N ALA A 89 11.23 -12.90 -33.70
CA ALA A 89 11.46 -11.46 -33.83
C ALA A 89 10.28 -10.63 -34.40
N ASN A 90 9.27 -11.28 -35.00
CA ASN A 90 8.16 -10.59 -35.69
C ASN A 90 6.80 -10.67 -34.98
N ASP A 91 6.70 -11.36 -33.84
CA ASP A 91 5.44 -11.68 -33.14
C ASP A 91 5.24 -10.86 -31.84
N THR A 92 5.55 -9.56 -31.88
CA THR A 92 5.43 -8.67 -30.70
C THR A 92 3.97 -8.30 -30.40
N ILE A 93 3.64 -8.17 -29.10
CA ILE A 93 2.39 -7.53 -28.66
C ILE A 93 2.74 -6.09 -28.26
N THR A 94 2.42 -5.12 -29.12
CA THR A 94 2.64 -3.71 -28.77
C THR A 94 1.45 -3.17 -27.97
N VAL A 95 1.70 -2.59 -26.79
CA VAL A 95 0.66 -1.95 -25.96
C VAL A 95 0.98 -0.47 -25.85
N VAL A 96 0.10 0.37 -26.38
CA VAL A 96 0.25 1.83 -26.37
C VAL A 96 -0.86 2.43 -25.51
N GLY A 97 -0.48 3.26 -24.54
CA GLY A 97 -1.39 4.00 -23.69
C GLY A 97 -1.38 5.49 -24.04
N TYR A 98 -2.56 6.09 -24.11
CA TYR A 98 -2.78 7.50 -24.38
C TYR A 98 -3.62 8.12 -23.26
N GLY A 99 -3.35 9.39 -22.93
CA GLY A 99 -4.16 10.15 -21.98
C GLY A 99 -4.18 9.60 -20.55
N PHE A 100 -3.07 9.00 -20.13
CA PHE A 100 -2.80 8.70 -18.72
C PHE A 100 -2.37 9.97 -17.96
N PRO A 101 -2.31 9.97 -16.61
CA PRO A 101 -1.76 11.09 -15.87
C PRO A 101 -0.28 11.27 -16.20
N ALA A 102 0.14 12.49 -16.59
CA ALA A 102 1.52 12.78 -16.97
C ALA A 102 2.54 12.39 -15.87
N ASN A 103 3.71 11.91 -16.29
CA ASN A 103 4.78 11.40 -15.42
C ASN A 103 4.38 10.23 -14.48
N ALA A 104 3.23 9.56 -14.67
CA ALA A 104 2.86 8.41 -13.86
C ALA A 104 3.72 7.18 -14.18
N VAL A 105 4.02 6.38 -13.15
CA VAL A 105 4.63 5.06 -13.32
C VAL A 105 3.53 4.05 -13.65
N VAL A 106 3.57 3.46 -14.83
CA VAL A 106 2.82 2.24 -15.15
C VAL A 106 3.50 1.07 -14.42
N THR A 107 2.85 0.55 -13.38
CA THR A 107 3.39 -0.51 -12.51
C THR A 107 3.07 -1.91 -13.05
N LYS A 108 2.01 -2.03 -13.83
CA LYS A 108 1.59 -3.31 -14.42
C LYS A 108 0.62 -3.12 -15.58
N ILE A 109 0.81 -3.91 -16.62
CA ILE A 109 -0.21 -4.19 -17.64
C ILE A 109 -0.79 -5.57 -17.34
N ARG A 110 -2.12 -5.68 -17.28
CA ARG A 110 -2.85 -6.93 -17.04
C ARG A 110 -3.79 -7.17 -18.21
N LEU A 111 -3.80 -8.40 -18.72
CA LEU A 111 -4.74 -8.83 -19.74
C LEU A 111 -5.72 -9.84 -19.14
N LEU A 112 -7.01 -9.53 -19.14
CA LEU A 112 -8.09 -10.43 -18.71
C LEU A 112 -8.63 -11.17 -19.94
N ASN A 113 -8.51 -12.49 -19.99
CA ASN A 113 -9.19 -13.29 -21.01
C ASN A 113 -10.67 -13.44 -20.63
N THR A 114 -11.54 -12.72 -21.35
CA THR A 114 -12.99 -12.65 -21.11
C THR A 114 -13.76 -13.83 -21.72
N ASN A 115 -13.13 -14.58 -22.64
CA ASN A 115 -13.78 -15.71 -23.30
C ASN A 115 -13.61 -16.97 -22.43
N PHE A 116 -14.48 -17.08 -21.43
CA PHE A 116 -14.75 -18.29 -20.63
C PHE A 116 -13.65 -18.80 -19.70
N THR A 117 -12.49 -18.13 -19.62
CA THR A 117 -11.46 -18.48 -18.61
C THR A 117 -11.50 -17.56 -17.38
N ASN A 118 -11.73 -16.26 -17.55
CA ASN A 118 -11.53 -15.25 -16.50
C ASN A 118 -10.11 -15.27 -15.89
N VAL A 119 -9.12 -15.73 -16.67
CA VAL A 119 -7.71 -15.79 -16.24
C VAL A 119 -7.06 -14.43 -16.48
N TYR A 120 -6.34 -13.94 -15.46
CA TYR A 120 -5.53 -12.73 -15.53
C TYR A 120 -4.08 -13.05 -15.87
N TYR A 121 -3.57 -12.39 -16.91
CA TYR A 121 -2.17 -12.42 -17.31
C TYR A 121 -1.50 -11.11 -16.89
N ASP A 122 -0.63 -11.19 -15.87
CA ASP A 122 0.03 -10.04 -15.26
C ASP A 122 1.45 -9.85 -15.80
N PHE A 123 1.69 -8.69 -16.42
CA PHE A 123 2.98 -8.20 -16.95
C PHE A 123 3.45 -7.00 -16.10
N PRO A 124 4.26 -7.23 -15.04
CA PRO A 124 4.73 -6.18 -14.15
C PRO A 124 5.78 -5.30 -14.85
N CYS A 125 5.64 -3.98 -14.77
CA CYS A 125 6.50 -3.03 -15.46
C CYS A 125 6.82 -1.82 -14.56
N SER A 126 7.70 -0.94 -15.03
CA SER A 126 8.07 0.30 -14.33
C SER A 126 8.32 1.40 -15.36
N LEU A 127 7.36 1.58 -16.27
CA LEU A 127 7.43 2.53 -17.37
C LEU A 127 6.92 3.88 -16.88
N LEU A 128 7.61 4.96 -17.18
CA LEU A 128 7.07 6.30 -16.99
C LEU A 128 6.22 6.67 -18.20
N THR A 129 5.01 7.18 -17.97
CA THR A 129 4.35 7.98 -18.98
C THR A 129 5.08 9.31 -19.11
N ASP A 130 5.17 9.87 -20.30
CA ASP A 130 5.75 11.21 -20.51
C ASP A 130 4.86 12.36 -20.00
N GLU A 131 5.21 13.59 -20.41
CA GLU A 131 4.45 14.81 -20.14
C GLU A 131 3.11 14.91 -20.88
N ASN A 132 2.94 14.14 -21.95
CA ASN A 132 1.70 14.03 -22.74
C ASN A 132 0.76 12.92 -22.23
N GLY A 133 1.19 12.16 -21.21
CA GLY A 133 0.42 11.04 -20.66
C GLY A 133 0.44 9.82 -21.57
N TYR A 134 1.46 9.70 -22.42
CA TYR A 134 1.67 8.59 -23.33
C TYR A 134 2.67 7.58 -22.77
N PHE A 135 2.48 6.31 -23.13
CA PHE A 135 3.51 5.28 -22.98
C PHE A 135 3.37 4.23 -24.08
N SER A 136 4.48 3.56 -24.41
CA SER A 136 4.48 2.41 -25.31
C SER A 136 5.30 1.26 -24.74
N VAL A 137 4.83 0.05 -24.99
CA VAL A 137 5.54 -1.22 -24.80
C VAL A 137 5.60 -1.88 -26.16
N GLU A 138 6.77 -1.92 -26.79
CA GLU A 138 6.94 -2.50 -28.14
C GLU A 138 6.65 -4.01 -28.15
N ASP A 139 7.12 -4.73 -27.13
CA ASP A 139 6.82 -6.14 -26.91
C ASP A 139 6.47 -6.44 -25.44
N LEU A 140 5.21 -6.72 -25.17
CA LEU A 140 4.71 -7.13 -23.86
C LEU A 140 5.31 -8.47 -23.39
N MET A 141 5.71 -9.35 -24.31
CA MET A 141 6.24 -10.69 -23.98
C MET A 141 7.67 -10.62 -23.44
N SER A 142 8.48 -9.64 -23.90
CA SER A 142 9.81 -9.35 -23.37
C SER A 142 9.83 -9.04 -21.87
N ILE A 143 8.75 -8.40 -21.36
CA ILE A 143 8.61 -8.06 -19.94
C ILE A 143 8.49 -9.33 -19.09
N LYS A 144 7.71 -10.30 -19.57
CA LYS A 144 7.49 -11.57 -18.86
C LYS A 144 6.99 -12.67 -19.82
N PRO A 145 7.89 -13.57 -20.25
CA PRO A 145 7.53 -14.77 -21.01
C PRO A 145 6.39 -15.55 -20.36
N THR A 146 5.20 -15.52 -20.97
CA THR A 146 3.98 -16.11 -20.41
C THR A 146 3.13 -16.70 -21.54
N ASN A 147 2.94 -18.02 -21.56
CA ASN A 147 2.02 -18.64 -22.51
C ASN A 147 0.57 -18.25 -22.20
N MET A 148 -0.12 -17.71 -23.20
CA MET A 148 -1.50 -17.24 -23.16
C MET A 148 -2.40 -18.15 -24.00
N THR A 149 -3.69 -18.25 -23.64
CA THR A 149 -4.66 -19.11 -24.33
C THR A 149 -5.56 -18.35 -25.29
N ALA A 150 -6.11 -19.01 -26.31
CA ALA A 150 -6.99 -18.35 -27.27
C ALA A 150 -8.15 -17.62 -26.59
N GLY A 151 -8.50 -16.47 -27.16
CA GLY A 151 -9.63 -15.71 -26.67
C GLY A 151 -9.49 -14.20 -26.80
N LEU A 152 -10.51 -13.57 -26.23
CA LEU A 152 -10.76 -12.15 -26.23
C LEU A 152 -10.20 -11.53 -24.96
N TYR A 153 -9.41 -10.46 -25.10
CA TYR A 153 -8.65 -9.85 -24.02
C TYR A 153 -9.06 -8.41 -23.74
N ILE A 154 -9.34 -8.12 -22.46
CA ILE A 154 -9.50 -6.76 -21.94
C ILE A 154 -8.18 -6.32 -21.27
N PRO A 155 -7.57 -5.19 -21.69
CA PRO A 155 -6.45 -4.61 -20.97
C PRO A 155 -6.93 -3.89 -19.71
N ILE A 156 -6.13 -4.03 -18.65
CA ILE A 156 -6.22 -3.28 -17.41
C ILE A 156 -4.83 -2.74 -17.12
N VAL A 157 -4.67 -1.41 -17.11
CA VAL A 157 -3.38 -0.77 -16.85
C VAL A 157 -3.39 -0.19 -15.45
N TYR A 158 -2.38 -0.52 -14.66
CA TYR A 158 -2.18 -0.01 -13.31
C TYR A 158 -1.14 1.10 -13.36
N THR A 159 -1.49 2.29 -12.89
CA THR A 159 -0.53 3.38 -12.73
C THR A 159 -0.49 3.92 -11.30
N THR A 160 0.66 4.47 -10.93
CA THR A 160 0.87 5.30 -9.74
C THR A 160 1.50 6.63 -10.16
N PRO A 161 0.93 7.78 -9.80
CA PRO A 161 1.61 9.07 -9.98
C PRO A 161 2.88 9.14 -9.10
N PRO A 162 3.85 10.01 -9.44
CA PRO A 162 5.07 10.17 -8.67
C PRO A 162 4.82 10.49 -7.19
N PRO A 163 5.71 10.09 -6.27
CA PRO A 163 5.67 10.54 -4.89
C PRO A 163 5.90 12.05 -4.79
N VAL A 164 4.84 12.82 -4.61
CA VAL A 164 4.94 14.28 -4.43
C VAL A 164 5.34 14.55 -2.98
N THR A 165 6.43 15.28 -2.79
CA THR A 165 6.97 15.62 -1.47
C THR A 165 6.80 17.11 -1.20
N LEU A 166 6.04 17.42 -0.16
CA LEU A 166 5.96 18.76 0.42
C LEU A 166 6.79 18.81 1.70
N SER A 167 7.47 19.93 1.92
CA SER A 167 8.08 20.25 3.21
C SER A 167 7.74 21.67 3.63
N ASN A 168 7.72 21.91 4.93
CA ASN A 168 7.65 23.26 5.49
C ASN A 168 8.56 23.34 6.71
N THR A 169 9.06 24.54 7.00
CA THR A 169 9.93 24.82 8.14
C THR A 169 9.29 25.83 9.09
N SER A 170 9.59 25.71 10.38
CA SER A 170 9.16 26.65 11.42
C SER A 170 10.29 26.86 12.42
N SER A 171 10.50 28.11 12.86
CA SER A 171 11.49 28.40 13.88
C SER A 171 10.91 28.11 15.27
N ILE A 172 11.38 27.03 15.90
CA ILE A 172 10.91 26.56 17.20
C ILE A 172 12.10 26.56 18.16
N PRO A 173 12.13 27.45 19.17
CA PRO A 173 13.21 27.44 20.14
C PRO A 173 13.23 26.17 21.01
N LEU A 174 14.42 25.80 21.49
CA LEU A 174 14.57 24.74 22.49
C LEU A 174 13.83 25.14 23.78
N ASN A 175 13.18 24.19 24.43
CA ASN A 175 12.26 24.38 25.58
C ASN A 175 10.98 25.19 25.27
N ALA A 176 10.67 25.47 24.00
CA ALA A 176 9.40 26.07 23.59
C ALA A 176 8.48 25.05 22.90
N LYS A 177 7.17 25.30 22.96
CA LYS A 177 6.16 24.60 22.15
C LYS A 177 5.95 25.38 20.86
N GLY A 178 6.04 24.70 19.72
CA GLY A 178 5.77 25.28 18.40
C GLY A 178 5.02 24.31 17.49
N TRP A 179 4.72 24.76 16.28
CA TRP A 179 4.07 23.95 15.26
C TRP A 179 4.68 24.18 13.88
N VAL A 180 4.63 23.13 13.07
CA VAL A 180 4.87 23.15 11.62
C VAL A 180 3.61 22.58 10.97
N ALA A 181 3.11 23.17 9.88
CA ALA A 181 2.05 22.54 9.09
C ALA A 181 2.40 22.55 7.60
N VAL A 182 1.98 21.49 6.92
CA VAL A 182 2.02 21.33 5.48
C VAL A 182 0.58 21.30 4.97
N ASP A 183 0.31 22.18 4.01
CA ASP A 183 -0.98 22.32 3.32
C ASP A 183 -1.01 21.36 2.12
N LEU A 184 -1.93 20.39 2.15
CA LEU A 184 -2.03 19.35 1.13
C LEU A 184 -2.68 19.84 -0.17
N SER A 185 -3.44 20.96 -0.14
CA SER A 185 -4.05 21.53 -1.35
C SER A 185 -2.99 21.98 -2.36
N LYS A 186 -1.80 22.37 -1.88
CA LYS A 186 -0.64 22.79 -2.69
C LYS A 186 -0.03 21.67 -3.53
N MET A 187 -0.53 20.44 -3.43
CA MET A 187 -0.09 19.31 -4.24
C MET A 187 -0.76 19.28 -5.62
N GLY A 188 -1.84 20.06 -5.83
CA GLY A 188 -2.56 20.10 -7.12
C GLY A 188 -3.31 18.80 -7.47
N ILE A 189 -3.53 17.93 -6.48
CA ILE A 189 -4.18 16.62 -6.66
C ILE A 189 -5.69 16.76 -6.36
N PRO A 190 -6.59 16.50 -7.32
CA PRO A 190 -8.03 16.60 -7.10
C PRO A 190 -8.53 15.71 -5.94
N GLY A 191 -9.33 16.28 -5.05
CA GLY A 191 -9.85 15.61 -3.84
C GLY A 191 -8.86 15.50 -2.67
N LEU A 192 -7.64 16.03 -2.79
CA LEU A 192 -6.64 16.05 -1.72
C LEU A 192 -6.69 17.38 -0.94
N GLU A 193 -7.69 17.54 -0.09
CA GLU A 193 -7.82 18.68 0.81
C GLU A 193 -7.34 18.33 2.22
N GLY A 194 -6.75 19.31 2.93
CA GLY A 194 -6.40 19.19 4.34
C GLY A 194 -4.98 19.62 4.70
N PHE A 195 -4.60 19.34 5.94
CA PHE A 195 -3.31 19.69 6.53
C PHE A 195 -2.71 18.51 7.28
N VAL A 196 -1.38 18.37 7.20
CA VAL A 196 -0.60 17.63 8.20
C VAL A 196 0.07 18.68 9.07
N ASN A 197 -0.21 18.65 10.38
CA ASN A 197 0.51 19.47 11.35
C ASN A 197 1.35 18.60 12.28
N ALA A 198 2.46 19.17 12.77
CA ALA A 198 3.27 18.62 13.83
C ALA A 198 3.42 19.68 14.91
N THR A 199 2.88 19.41 16.08
CA THR A 199 3.13 20.22 17.29
C THR A 199 4.26 19.56 18.08
N SER A 200 5.26 20.35 18.46
CA SER A 200 6.47 19.83 19.10
C SER A 200 6.90 20.71 20.26
N GLN A 201 7.34 20.06 21.33
CA GLN A 201 8.07 20.66 22.43
C GLN A 201 9.27 19.76 22.77
N ILE A 202 10.48 20.25 22.52
CA ILE A 202 11.73 19.56 22.89
C ILE A 202 12.37 20.33 24.04
N ASN A 203 12.33 19.74 25.23
CA ASN A 203 12.99 20.27 26.42
C ASN A 203 14.39 19.66 26.55
N GLY A 204 15.39 20.50 26.78
CA GLY A 204 16.77 20.07 26.85
C GLY A 204 17.77 21.21 26.82
N THR A 205 19.04 20.85 26.80
CA THR A 205 20.16 21.79 26.79
C THR A 205 21.24 21.29 25.83
N LEU A 206 21.75 22.19 24.99
CA LEU A 206 22.98 21.95 24.22
C LEU A 206 24.18 22.22 25.14
N SER A 207 24.99 21.19 25.39
CA SER A 207 26.13 21.28 26.31
C SER A 207 27.21 20.26 25.94
N TYR A 208 28.43 20.46 26.47
CA TYR A 208 29.45 19.42 26.46
C TYR A 208 29.14 18.39 27.54
N VAL A 209 28.91 17.15 27.11
CA VAL A 209 28.59 16.01 27.99
C VAL A 209 29.79 15.08 28.03
N THR A 210 30.30 14.75 29.21
CA THR A 210 31.39 13.77 29.38
C THR A 210 31.01 12.44 28.71
N THR A 211 31.84 12.01 27.75
CA THR A 211 31.67 10.76 26.99
C THR A 211 32.68 9.70 27.36
N ALA A 212 33.88 10.10 27.78
CA ALA A 212 34.91 9.19 28.24
C ALA A 212 35.81 9.85 29.28
N ALA A 213 36.36 9.04 30.19
CA ALA A 213 37.42 9.45 31.09
C ALA A 213 38.49 8.37 31.21
N ARG A 214 39.72 8.79 31.52
CA ARG A 214 40.88 7.95 31.80
C ARG A 214 41.66 8.57 32.94
N GLN A 215 42.12 7.74 33.88
CA GLN A 215 42.93 8.19 34.99
C GLN A 215 44.15 7.28 35.16
N SER A 216 45.25 7.83 35.68
CA SER A 216 46.36 7.03 36.20
C SER A 216 46.91 7.64 37.47
N VAL A 217 47.33 6.79 38.40
CA VAL A 217 48.11 7.19 39.59
C VAL A 217 49.57 7.49 39.25
N ASN A 218 50.07 7.03 38.09
CA ASN A 218 51.37 7.43 37.58
C ASN A 218 51.21 8.71 36.72
N LYS A 219 51.78 9.82 37.19
CA LYS A 219 51.67 11.13 36.54
C LYS A 219 52.31 11.21 35.14
N PHE A 220 53.15 10.26 34.78
CA PHE A 220 53.88 10.24 33.50
C PHE A 220 53.29 9.28 32.46
N ASP A 221 52.16 8.63 32.75
CA ASP A 221 51.47 7.80 31.77
C ASP A 221 50.82 8.62 30.65
N VAL A 222 50.72 8.04 29.46
CA VAL A 222 49.93 8.59 28.35
C VAL A 222 48.49 8.10 28.45
N LEU A 223 47.57 9.01 28.77
CA LEU A 223 46.13 8.72 28.84
C LEU A 223 45.54 8.72 27.43
N ASN A 224 45.05 7.55 27.00
CA ASN A 224 44.49 7.36 25.66
C ASN A 224 42.97 7.10 25.71
N ILE A 225 42.22 7.90 24.95
CA ILE A 225 40.80 7.72 24.70
C ILE A 225 40.62 7.44 23.20
N ASP A 226 40.10 6.25 22.88
CA ASP A 226 39.72 5.90 21.52
C ASP A 226 38.32 6.45 21.20
N ILE A 227 38.18 7.03 20.01
CA ILE A 227 36.95 7.64 19.49
C ILE A 227 36.62 6.92 18.18
N VAL A 228 35.37 6.50 18.02
CA VAL A 228 34.85 5.90 16.78
C VAL A 228 33.78 6.83 16.21
N ASP A 229 33.92 7.23 14.95
CA ASP A 229 32.98 8.12 14.26
C ASP A 229 32.68 7.56 12.86
N GLY A 230 31.53 6.89 12.74
CA GLY A 230 31.18 6.13 11.55
C GLY A 230 32.17 4.98 11.30
N ALA A 231 32.77 4.97 10.10
CA ALA A 231 33.76 3.96 9.70
C ALA A 231 35.20 4.33 10.11
N TYR A 232 35.42 5.50 10.73
CA TYR A 232 36.76 5.98 11.09
C TYR A 232 37.04 5.79 12.59
N THR A 233 38.25 5.38 12.91
CA THR A 233 38.76 5.28 14.28
C THR A 233 39.83 6.33 14.53
N TYR A 234 39.82 6.88 15.74
CA TYR A 234 40.75 7.91 16.19
C TYR A 234 41.24 7.59 17.59
N ARG A 235 42.45 8.03 17.91
CA ARG A 235 43.01 7.99 19.27
C ARG A 235 43.33 9.40 19.70
N PHE A 236 42.69 9.86 20.76
CA PHE A 236 43.04 11.09 21.45
C PHE A 236 43.92 10.75 22.67
N SER A 237 45.08 11.38 22.73
CA SER A 237 46.13 11.12 23.71
C SER A 237 46.44 12.37 24.51
N ALA A 238 46.61 12.24 25.81
CA ALA A 238 47.09 13.32 26.67
C ALA A 238 48.15 12.81 27.66
N ASN A 239 49.25 13.52 27.82
CA ASN A 239 50.25 13.22 28.83
C ASN A 239 50.85 14.49 29.45
N LEU A 240 51.31 14.37 30.70
CA LEU A 240 51.98 15.44 31.41
C LEU A 240 53.41 15.62 30.86
N LEU A 241 53.85 16.88 30.78
CA LEU A 241 55.22 17.31 30.55
C LEU A 241 55.57 18.35 31.61
N VAL A 242 56.53 18.05 32.49
CA VAL A 242 57.06 19.00 33.48
C VAL A 242 58.46 19.39 33.06
N ASN A 243 58.74 20.69 32.98
CA ASN A 243 60.07 21.23 32.68
C ASN A 243 60.36 22.45 33.57
N ALA A 244 61.55 23.05 33.42
CA ALA A 244 61.97 24.20 34.22
C ALA A 244 61.11 25.47 34.05
N SER A 245 60.20 25.50 33.07
CA SER A 245 59.29 26.61 32.78
C SER A 245 57.85 26.37 33.26
N GLY A 246 57.51 25.16 33.71
CA GLY A 246 56.19 24.84 34.28
C GLY A 246 55.67 23.44 33.94
N SER A 247 54.40 23.20 34.31
CA SER A 247 53.63 22.02 33.92
C SER A 247 52.83 22.28 32.65
N TYR A 248 52.92 21.35 31.70
CA TYR A 248 52.23 21.38 30.42
C TYR A 248 51.54 20.04 30.17
N THR A 249 50.47 20.04 29.38
CA THR A 249 49.87 18.83 28.82
C THR A 249 50.19 18.78 27.33
N ILE A 250 50.68 17.64 26.85
CA ILE A 250 50.75 17.35 25.42
C ILE A 250 49.44 16.69 25.03
N PHE A 251 48.66 17.31 24.14
CA PHE A 251 47.46 16.73 23.54
C PHE A 251 47.72 16.36 22.08
N ALA A 252 47.42 15.12 21.70
CA ALA A 252 47.55 14.66 20.33
C ALA A 252 46.31 13.89 19.87
N LEU A 253 45.91 14.10 18.61
CA LEU A 253 44.84 13.36 17.96
C LEU A 253 45.40 12.63 16.73
N TYR A 254 45.17 11.33 16.67
CA TYR A 254 45.58 10.47 15.56
C TYR A 254 44.33 9.88 14.90
N ASN A 255 44.27 9.89 13.57
CA ASN A 255 43.37 9.00 12.83
C ASN A 255 44.07 7.63 12.70
N THR A 256 43.45 6.60 13.26
CA THR A 256 43.99 5.25 13.38
C THR A 256 43.38 4.25 12.39
N THR A 257 42.46 4.71 11.54
CA THR A 257 41.73 3.90 10.54
C THR A 257 42.65 3.18 9.55
N THR A 258 43.84 3.73 9.31
CA THR A 258 44.88 3.14 8.46
C THR A 258 46.23 3.13 9.18
N ILE A 259 47.09 2.17 8.84
CA ILE A 259 48.49 2.11 9.31
C ILE A 259 49.40 2.55 8.14
N PRO A 260 50.36 3.47 8.34
CA PRO A 260 50.66 4.19 9.58
C PRO A 260 49.56 5.21 9.95
N TRP A 261 49.40 5.44 11.26
CA TRP A 261 48.41 6.39 11.77
C TRP A 261 48.73 7.83 11.32
N LYS A 262 47.69 8.59 10.97
CA LYS A 262 47.83 9.99 10.57
C LYS A 262 47.60 10.91 11.76
N THR A 263 48.64 11.57 12.25
CA THR A 263 48.51 12.67 13.22
C THR A 263 47.69 13.81 12.61
N LEU A 264 46.65 14.24 13.32
CA LEU A 264 45.79 15.36 12.94
C LEU A 264 46.22 16.66 13.63
N PHE A 265 46.53 16.57 14.92
CA PHE A 265 47.28 17.60 15.65
C PHE A 265 48.10 16.97 16.78
N ASN A 266 49.15 17.68 17.19
CA ASN A 266 49.92 17.42 18.40
C ASN A 266 50.36 18.78 18.94
N ILE A 267 49.93 19.12 20.16
CA ILE A 267 50.09 20.45 20.75
C ILE A 267 50.52 20.36 22.21
N THR A 268 51.32 21.32 22.66
CA THR A 268 51.70 21.48 24.06
C THR A 268 50.94 22.66 24.65
N VAL A 269 50.18 22.42 25.71
CA VAL A 269 49.25 23.39 26.31
C VAL A 269 49.68 23.65 27.77
N PRO A 270 49.93 24.90 28.18
CA PRO A 270 50.32 25.19 29.57
C PRO A 270 49.17 24.90 30.53
N MET A 271 49.48 24.39 31.71
CA MET A 271 48.48 24.12 32.75
C MET A 271 48.32 25.34 33.67
N THR A 272 47.11 25.57 34.16
CA THR A 272 46.78 26.60 35.15
C THR A 272 46.27 25.94 36.42
N TYR A 273 46.74 26.37 37.59
CA TYR A 273 46.28 25.81 38.86
C TYR A 273 44.87 26.30 39.19
N ASP A 274 43.92 25.36 39.32
CA ASP A 274 42.57 25.62 39.79
C ASP A 274 42.48 25.27 41.29
N ALA A 275 42.47 26.31 42.12
CA ALA A 275 42.39 26.18 43.57
C ALA A 275 41.05 25.61 44.07
N SER A 276 39.97 25.65 43.27
CA SER A 276 38.65 25.14 43.67
C SER A 276 38.61 23.61 43.68
N ILE A 277 39.40 22.96 42.83
CA ILE A 277 39.51 21.50 42.71
C ILE A 277 40.90 20.95 43.06
N SER A 278 41.83 21.81 43.50
CA SER A 278 43.20 21.46 43.91
C SER A 278 43.99 20.67 42.85
N ALA A 279 43.92 21.11 41.60
CA ALA A 279 44.58 20.49 40.47
C ALA A 279 45.17 21.52 39.50
N ASN A 280 46.25 21.18 38.82
CA ASN A 280 46.63 21.86 37.59
C ASN A 280 45.70 21.38 36.46
N VAL A 281 45.21 22.31 35.63
CA VAL A 281 44.23 22.02 34.58
C VAL A 281 44.69 22.61 33.25
N SER A 282 44.44 21.87 32.17
CA SER A 282 44.51 22.38 30.80
C SER A 282 43.38 21.79 29.98
N PHE A 283 42.95 22.46 28.91
CA PHE A 283 41.93 21.91 28.03
C PHE A 283 42.14 22.27 26.56
N VAL A 284 41.63 21.40 25.68
CA VAL A 284 41.60 21.59 24.23
C VAL A 284 40.24 21.21 23.69
N GLN A 285 39.67 22.08 22.87
CA GLN A 285 38.47 21.82 22.08
C GLN A 285 38.88 21.45 20.65
N PHE A 286 38.26 20.45 20.04
CA PHE A 286 38.66 19.97 18.72
C PHE A 286 37.55 19.29 17.91
N ASN A 287 37.80 19.18 16.61
CA ASN A 287 37.04 18.40 15.64
C ASN A 287 37.91 17.28 15.06
N LEU A 288 37.29 16.17 14.64
CA LEU A 288 37.99 15.00 14.04
C LEU A 288 38.58 15.27 12.64
N THR A 289 38.41 16.49 12.12
CA THR A 289 39.11 17.03 10.95
C THR A 289 40.53 17.53 11.27
N GLY A 290 40.88 17.67 12.56
CA GLY A 290 42.17 18.20 13.02
C GLY A 290 42.14 19.68 13.44
N ALA A 291 41.03 20.40 13.27
CA ALA A 291 40.87 21.75 13.80
C ALA A 291 40.73 21.73 15.33
N TYR A 292 41.47 22.60 16.03
CA TYR A 292 41.48 22.69 17.50
C TYR A 292 41.53 24.14 18.01
N LEU A 293 41.29 24.32 19.31
CA LEU A 293 41.55 25.53 20.11
C LEU A 293 41.96 25.11 21.53
N ALA A 294 43.00 25.75 22.09
CA ALA A 294 43.54 25.40 23.42
C ALA A 294 43.53 26.61 24.37
N ASN A 295 43.24 26.38 25.65
CA ASN A 295 43.23 27.39 26.74
C ASN A 295 42.42 28.69 26.48
N ILE A 296 41.48 28.66 25.54
CA ILE A 296 40.50 29.73 25.30
C ILE A 296 39.13 29.06 25.23
N PRO A 297 38.09 29.57 25.94
CA PRO A 297 36.73 29.05 25.78
C PRO A 297 36.22 29.42 24.37
N ALA A 298 36.05 28.45 23.47
CA ALA A 298 35.32 28.71 22.23
C ALA A 298 33.83 28.86 22.51
N SER A 299 33.14 29.55 21.58
CA SER A 299 31.67 29.64 21.60
C SER A 299 31.03 28.25 21.57
N PRO A 300 29.93 28.00 22.31
CA PRO A 300 29.24 26.72 22.32
C PRO A 300 28.89 26.24 20.90
N GLY A 301 29.34 25.02 20.56
CA GLY A 301 29.05 24.37 19.27
C GLY A 301 30.05 24.64 18.13
N GLN A 302 31.15 25.38 18.35
CA GLN A 302 32.20 25.55 17.33
C GLN A 302 33.06 24.28 17.13
N TYR A 303 33.22 23.49 18.20
CA TYR A 303 33.99 22.24 18.20
C TYR A 303 33.12 21.11 18.79
N ARG A 304 33.24 19.90 18.24
CA ARG A 304 32.44 18.74 18.68
C ARG A 304 32.96 18.13 19.98
N TYR A 305 34.26 18.20 20.25
CA TYR A 305 34.86 17.63 21.45
C TYR A 305 35.55 18.69 22.30
N ASN A 306 35.48 18.52 23.62
CA ASN A 306 36.23 19.27 24.62
C ASN A 306 36.93 18.26 25.54
N ALA A 307 38.26 18.30 25.57
CA ALA A 307 39.07 17.46 26.43
C ALA A 307 39.73 18.31 27.52
N THR A 308 39.53 17.93 28.78
CA THR A 308 40.14 18.55 29.95
C THR A 308 41.08 17.55 30.62
N PHE A 309 42.32 17.97 30.87
CA PHE A 309 43.33 17.19 31.57
C PHE A 309 43.62 17.84 32.92
N TYR A 310 43.52 17.04 33.98
CA TYR A 310 43.70 17.41 35.37
C TYR A 310 44.92 16.69 35.93
N GLU A 311 45.79 17.41 36.62
CA GLU A 311 46.94 16.88 37.36
C GLU A 311 46.74 17.20 38.85
N TYR A 312 46.35 16.18 39.61
CA TYR A 312 46.18 16.22 41.06
C TYR A 312 47.48 15.83 41.77
N ALA A 313 47.57 16.03 43.09
CA ALA A 313 48.75 15.69 43.87
C ALA A 313 49.26 14.24 43.69
N ASN A 314 48.36 13.27 43.46
CA ASN A 314 48.65 11.83 43.40
C ASN A 314 48.16 11.10 42.13
N GLN A 315 47.56 11.80 41.16
CA GLN A 315 47.01 11.18 39.95
C GLN A 315 46.84 12.20 38.80
N ILE A 316 46.73 11.68 37.57
CA ILE A 316 46.30 12.42 36.38
C ILE A 316 44.95 11.89 35.89
N LEU A 317 44.10 12.77 35.37
CA LEU A 317 42.78 12.47 34.84
C LEU A 317 42.56 13.22 33.53
N LEU A 318 42.23 12.49 32.47
CA LEU A 318 41.75 13.01 31.20
C LEU A 318 40.24 12.78 31.11
N VAL A 319 39.49 13.85 30.88
CA VAL A 319 38.03 13.83 30.63
C VAL A 319 37.78 14.33 29.22
N LEU A 320 37.15 13.50 28.38
CA LEU A 320 36.62 13.89 27.07
C LEU A 320 35.12 14.10 27.18
N ALA A 321 34.64 15.25 26.72
CA ALA A 321 33.24 15.59 26.58
C ALA A 321 32.90 15.88 25.10
N GLU A 322 31.69 15.51 24.69
CA GLU A 322 31.14 15.75 23.35
C GLU A 322 30.02 16.79 23.43
N TYR A 323 30.02 17.77 22.52
CA TYR A 323 28.95 18.74 22.38
C TYR A 323 27.74 18.10 21.70
N LYS A 324 26.67 17.89 22.46
CA LYS A 324 25.44 17.28 21.95
C LYS A 324 24.21 17.74 22.72
N LEU A 325 23.05 17.49 22.14
CA LEU A 325 21.77 17.79 22.78
C LEU A 325 21.48 16.77 23.89
N GLN A 326 21.37 17.23 25.13
CA GLN A 326 20.74 16.45 26.20
C GLN A 326 19.24 16.76 26.22
N ILE A 327 18.42 15.78 25.89
CA ILE A 327 16.96 15.87 26.02
C ILE A 327 16.57 15.53 27.46
N THR A 328 15.86 16.44 28.12
CA THR A 328 15.27 16.25 29.45
C THR A 328 13.76 16.01 29.39
N GLY A 329 13.12 16.33 28.27
CA GLY A 329 11.71 16.08 27.98
C GLY A 329 11.42 16.31 26.50
N GLY A 330 10.39 15.69 25.95
CA GLY A 330 10.19 15.68 24.51
C GLY A 330 8.82 15.12 24.15
N LEU A 331 8.04 15.92 23.43
CA LEU A 331 6.72 15.56 22.95
C LEU A 331 6.57 16.08 21.52
N VAL A 332 6.27 15.19 20.58
CA VAL A 332 5.94 15.54 19.19
C VAL A 332 4.64 14.86 18.83
N THR A 333 3.59 15.63 18.58
CA THR A 333 2.29 15.12 18.11
C THR A 333 2.08 15.54 16.66
N ILE A 334 1.99 14.55 15.77
CA ILE A 334 1.68 14.74 14.36
C ILE A 334 0.19 14.43 14.15
N VAL A 335 -0.54 15.30 13.48
CA VAL A 335 -1.99 15.18 13.23
C VAL A 335 -2.27 15.37 11.74
N HIS A 336 -3.10 14.51 11.17
CA HIS A 336 -3.65 14.66 9.83
C HIS A 336 -5.13 15.04 9.89
N THR A 337 -5.43 16.26 9.47
CA THR A 337 -6.78 16.78 9.28
C THR A 337 -7.03 16.83 7.77
N PRO A 338 -7.62 15.77 7.18
CA PRO A 338 -9.03 15.47 7.48
C PRO A 338 -9.31 14.15 8.20
N SER A 339 -8.37 13.19 8.26
CA SER A 339 -8.68 11.87 8.86
C SER A 339 -8.85 11.89 10.38
N GLY A 340 -8.46 12.97 11.05
CA GLY A 340 -8.45 13.10 12.51
C GLY A 340 -7.39 12.23 13.21
N GLN A 341 -6.60 11.47 12.44
CA GLN A 341 -5.57 10.60 13.01
C GLN A 341 -4.44 11.45 13.58
N SER A 342 -4.05 11.12 14.81
CA SER A 342 -2.90 11.70 15.48
C SER A 342 -1.99 10.61 16.02
N ILE A 343 -0.68 10.87 15.99
CA ILE A 343 0.34 10.05 16.64
C ILE A 343 1.21 10.94 17.50
N THR A 344 1.49 10.50 18.73
CA THR A 344 2.30 11.24 19.70
C THR A 344 3.55 10.44 20.04
N TYR A 345 4.70 11.06 19.81
CA TYR A 345 6.01 10.54 20.17
C TYR A 345 6.50 11.24 21.44
N THR A 346 6.87 10.43 22.43
CA THR A 346 7.54 10.83 23.69
C THR A 346 9.06 10.71 23.54
N THR A 347 9.81 11.19 24.53
CA THR A 347 11.29 11.09 24.60
C THR A 347 11.87 9.73 24.26
N GLU A 348 11.20 8.65 24.66
CA GLU A 348 11.63 7.26 24.43
C GLU A 348 11.62 6.88 22.95
N ASN A 349 10.76 7.51 22.16
CA ASN A 349 10.54 7.24 20.74
C ASN A 349 11.22 8.26 19.82
N LEU A 350 11.90 9.28 20.35
CA LEU A 350 12.58 10.32 19.56
C LEU A 350 14.06 9.97 19.35
N THR A 351 14.48 9.87 18.09
CA THR A 351 15.87 9.56 17.74
C THR A 351 16.72 10.82 17.80
N VAL A 352 17.79 10.80 18.60
CA VAL A 352 18.74 11.92 18.72
C VAL A 352 20.04 11.60 17.98
N VAL A 353 20.46 12.47 17.07
CA VAL A 353 21.73 12.38 16.35
C VAL A 353 22.42 13.74 16.41
N GLY A 354 23.42 13.87 17.29
CA GLY A 354 24.16 15.12 17.51
C GLY A 354 23.27 16.24 18.07
N THR A 355 22.98 17.24 17.24
CA THR A 355 22.08 18.38 17.53
C THR A 355 20.67 18.20 16.98
N THR A 356 20.42 17.12 16.23
CA THR A 356 19.14 16.86 15.54
C THR A 356 18.28 15.87 16.32
N VAL A 357 16.98 16.19 16.46
CA VAL A 357 15.94 15.29 16.97
C VAL A 357 15.05 14.87 15.82
N LYS A 358 14.75 13.57 15.70
CA LYS A 358 13.88 13.03 14.65
C LYS A 358 12.74 12.24 15.27
N ALA A 359 11.51 12.53 14.85
CA ALA A 359 10.40 11.63 15.09
C ALA A 359 10.51 10.41 14.15
N PRO A 360 10.05 9.22 14.58
CA PRO A 360 9.87 8.08 13.67
C PRO A 360 9.00 8.46 12.48
N THR A 361 9.30 7.90 11.31
CA THR A 361 8.47 8.13 10.12
C THR A 361 7.09 7.52 10.33
N TRP A 362 6.07 8.35 10.37
CA TRP A 362 4.67 7.92 10.42
C TRP A 362 4.19 7.59 9.00
N SER A 363 3.52 6.46 8.82
CA SER A 363 2.92 6.08 7.53
C SER A 363 1.47 5.65 7.72
N PHE A 364 0.58 6.13 6.86
CA PHE A 364 -0.85 5.81 6.89
C PHE A 364 -1.47 5.95 5.50
N THR A 365 -2.73 5.54 5.35
CA THR A 365 -3.51 5.73 4.11
C THR A 365 -4.79 6.51 4.40
N TYR A 366 -5.20 7.37 3.46
CA TYR A 366 -6.46 8.10 3.51
C TYR A 366 -6.97 8.33 2.06
N GLY A 367 -8.21 7.94 1.80
CA GLY A 367 -8.74 7.87 0.44
C GLY A 367 -7.88 6.98 -0.46
N ASP A 368 -7.60 7.44 -1.68
CA ASP A 368 -6.71 6.79 -2.65
C ASP A 368 -5.21 6.99 -2.34
N PHE A 369 -4.83 7.61 -1.21
CA PHE A 369 -3.47 8.08 -0.97
C PHE A 369 -2.77 7.39 0.20
N SER A 370 -1.47 7.14 0.02
CA SER A 370 -0.52 6.68 1.02
C SER A 370 0.41 7.83 1.40
N TYR A 371 0.58 8.06 2.69
CA TYR A 371 1.33 9.18 3.24
C TYR A 371 2.52 8.65 4.01
N LYS A 372 3.69 9.28 3.83
CA LYS A 372 4.86 9.13 4.71
C LYS A 372 5.18 10.51 5.27
N VAL A 373 5.01 10.66 6.59
CA VAL A 373 5.28 11.89 7.31
C VAL A 373 6.52 11.70 8.18
N SER A 374 7.49 12.61 8.06
CA SER A 374 8.65 12.66 8.93
C SER A 374 8.82 14.07 9.48
N TRP A 375 9.25 14.16 10.74
CA TRP A 375 9.51 15.43 11.40
C TRP A 375 10.91 15.42 11.99
N VAL A 376 11.63 16.51 11.77
CA VAL A 376 13.03 16.69 12.14
C VAL A 376 13.21 18.07 12.76
N TYR A 377 13.91 18.17 13.88
CA TYR A 377 14.27 19.43 14.52
C TYR A 377 15.77 19.55 14.67
N ASP A 378 16.33 20.64 14.15
CA ASP A 378 17.72 21.04 14.36
C ASP A 378 17.78 22.07 15.51
N ALA A 379 18.36 21.67 16.64
CA ALA A 379 18.49 22.52 17.82
C ALA A 379 19.51 23.66 17.66
N GLN A 380 20.44 23.56 16.71
CA GLN A 380 21.45 24.59 16.42
C GLN A 380 20.87 25.65 15.48
N ALA A 381 20.18 25.23 14.41
CA ALA A 381 19.45 26.14 13.51
C ALA A 381 18.16 26.70 14.14
N ARG A 382 17.66 26.06 15.21
CA ARG A 382 16.35 26.31 15.83
C ARG A 382 15.19 26.16 14.84
N GLN A 383 15.33 25.27 13.86
CA GLN A 383 14.32 25.03 12.83
C GLN A 383 13.79 23.60 12.91
N ALA A 384 12.47 23.47 12.89
CA ALA A 384 11.77 22.22 12.69
C ALA A 384 11.31 22.12 11.25
N THR A 385 11.55 20.98 10.62
CA THR A 385 11.11 20.64 9.27
C THR A 385 10.10 19.50 9.36
N LEU A 386 8.91 19.72 8.79
CA LEU A 386 7.93 18.67 8.56
C LEU A 386 7.94 18.32 7.07
N THR A 387 8.17 17.05 6.76
CA THR A 387 8.18 16.54 5.38
C THR A 387 7.05 15.52 5.23
N VAL A 388 6.21 15.72 4.23
CA VAL A 388 5.10 14.85 3.85
C VAL A 388 5.33 14.39 2.41
N THR A 389 5.56 13.09 2.23
CA THR A 389 5.54 12.46 0.90
C THR A 389 4.20 11.76 0.73
N VAL A 390 3.47 12.06 -0.35
CA VAL A 390 2.21 11.41 -0.69
C VAL A 390 2.38 10.61 -1.97
N THR A 391 1.83 9.41 -2.01
CA THR A 391 1.84 8.51 -3.17
C THR A 391 0.43 7.94 -3.33
N ARG A 392 -0.19 8.12 -4.50
CA ARG A 392 -1.50 7.52 -4.75
C ARG A 392 -1.34 6.01 -4.92
N LYS A 393 -2.33 5.26 -4.43
CA LYS A 393 -2.47 3.82 -4.60
C LYS A 393 -2.56 3.47 -6.09
N GLU A 394 -2.13 2.26 -6.46
CA GLU A 394 -2.27 1.74 -7.83
C GLU A 394 -3.71 1.89 -8.31
N THR A 395 -3.90 2.69 -9.36
CA THR A 395 -5.21 2.96 -9.95
C THR A 395 -5.40 2.04 -11.16
N PRO A 396 -6.36 1.10 -11.15
CA PRO A 396 -6.66 0.26 -12.31
C PRO A 396 -7.51 1.04 -13.31
N TYR A 397 -7.03 1.11 -14.54
CA TYR A 397 -7.78 1.60 -15.70
C TYR A 397 -8.17 0.41 -16.56
N GLU A 398 -9.44 0.02 -16.53
CA GLU A 398 -10.01 -1.09 -17.32
C GLU A 398 -10.64 -0.54 -18.60
N PHE A 399 -10.27 -1.13 -19.74
CA PHE A 399 -10.70 -0.68 -21.06
C PHE A 399 -11.71 -1.65 -21.66
N ARG A 400 -12.87 -1.14 -22.08
CA ARG A 400 -13.92 -1.98 -22.71
C ARG A 400 -13.56 -2.49 -24.10
N ASN A 401 -12.44 -2.05 -24.67
CA ASN A 401 -11.94 -2.53 -25.95
C ASN A 401 -11.43 -3.97 -25.79
N VAL A 402 -11.94 -4.86 -26.63
CA VAL A 402 -11.67 -6.29 -26.55
C VAL A 402 -10.80 -6.72 -27.73
N TYR A 403 -9.63 -7.29 -27.44
CA TYR A 403 -8.62 -7.65 -28.43
C TYR A 403 -8.50 -9.17 -28.58
N TYR A 404 -8.59 -9.68 -29.81
CA TYR A 404 -8.37 -11.10 -30.09
C TYR A 404 -6.87 -11.36 -30.34
N LEU A 405 -6.11 -11.46 -29.24
CA LEU A 405 -4.64 -11.53 -29.28
C LEU A 405 -4.11 -12.93 -29.62
N VAL A 406 -4.72 -13.97 -29.07
CA VAL A 406 -4.24 -15.35 -29.21
C VAL A 406 -5.25 -16.17 -30.01
N ARG A 407 -4.74 -16.93 -30.97
CA ARG A 407 -5.48 -17.91 -31.76
C ARG A 407 -4.95 -19.32 -31.45
N PRO A 408 -5.78 -20.38 -31.48
CA PRO A 408 -5.26 -21.73 -31.43
C PRO A 408 -4.46 -22.01 -32.70
N ILE A 409 -3.39 -22.81 -32.63
CA ILE A 409 -2.55 -23.19 -33.77
C ILE A 409 -2.12 -24.66 -33.63
N LEU A 410 -2.12 -25.39 -34.74
CA LEU A 410 -1.46 -26.69 -34.87
C LEU A 410 -0.22 -26.58 -35.76
N VAL A 411 0.92 -27.06 -35.27
CA VAL A 411 2.18 -27.10 -36.04
C VAL A 411 2.79 -28.50 -36.06
N PHE A 412 3.54 -28.80 -37.12
CA PHE A 412 4.32 -30.03 -37.24
C PHE A 412 5.76 -29.81 -36.82
N LEU A 413 6.34 -30.81 -36.14
CA LEU A 413 7.77 -30.95 -35.92
C LEU A 413 8.37 -31.96 -36.89
N TYR A 414 9.31 -31.52 -37.71
CA TYR A 414 10.10 -32.38 -38.60
C TYR A 414 11.58 -32.08 -38.41
N GLY A 415 12.39 -33.11 -38.11
CA GLY A 415 13.83 -32.96 -37.86
C GLY A 415 14.22 -32.07 -36.67
N GLY A 416 13.27 -31.71 -35.80
CA GLY A 416 13.46 -30.76 -34.69
C GLY A 416 13.14 -29.30 -35.03
N MET A 417 12.69 -29.01 -36.25
CA MET A 417 12.28 -27.66 -36.71
C MET A 417 10.75 -27.57 -36.88
N VAL A 418 10.22 -26.36 -36.73
CA VAL A 418 8.80 -26.02 -36.94
C VAL A 418 8.59 -25.54 -38.38
N TYR A 419 7.62 -26.12 -39.10
CA TYR A 419 7.28 -25.71 -40.46
C TYR A 419 5.87 -25.10 -40.52
N LYS A 420 5.78 -23.80 -40.86
CA LYS A 420 4.50 -23.05 -41.01
C LYS A 420 3.97 -23.00 -42.46
N THR A 421 4.81 -23.17 -43.49
CA THR A 421 4.56 -22.55 -44.82
C THR A 421 4.29 -23.50 -46.00
N TYR A 422 4.33 -24.83 -45.83
CA TYR A 422 4.07 -25.78 -46.92
C TYR A 422 3.32 -27.02 -46.42
N PRO A 423 2.39 -27.61 -47.21
CA PRO A 423 1.73 -28.84 -46.83
C PRO A 423 2.76 -29.97 -46.73
N VAL A 424 2.80 -30.64 -45.58
CA VAL A 424 3.78 -31.71 -45.32
C VAL A 424 3.37 -32.96 -46.07
N ALA A 425 4.25 -33.46 -46.94
CA ALA A 425 4.05 -34.72 -47.66
C ALA A 425 4.30 -35.92 -46.73
N VAL A 426 3.28 -36.74 -46.53
CA VAL A 426 3.30 -37.92 -45.64
C VAL A 426 2.74 -39.15 -46.36
N MET A 427 3.25 -40.33 -46.02
CA MET A 427 2.68 -41.59 -46.52
C MET A 427 1.59 -42.08 -45.55
N PRO A 428 0.58 -42.85 -46.02
CA PRO A 428 -0.24 -43.68 -45.15
C PRO A 428 0.64 -44.49 -44.18
N ASN A 429 0.17 -44.68 -42.94
CA ASN A 429 0.91 -45.27 -41.82
C ASN A 429 2.11 -44.46 -41.27
N THR A 430 2.34 -43.22 -41.70
CA THR A 430 3.42 -42.38 -41.13
C THR A 430 2.99 -41.76 -39.80
N THR A 431 3.83 -41.86 -38.76
CA THR A 431 3.67 -41.11 -37.50
C THR A 431 4.40 -39.77 -37.56
N ILE A 432 3.69 -38.69 -37.29
CA ILE A 432 4.22 -37.32 -37.23
C ILE A 432 4.03 -36.73 -35.83
N THR A 433 4.96 -35.87 -35.41
CA THR A 433 4.89 -35.16 -34.12
C THR A 433 4.26 -33.78 -34.36
N MET A 434 3.26 -33.45 -33.55
CA MET A 434 2.51 -32.21 -33.61
C MET A 434 2.63 -31.45 -32.29
N ILE A 435 2.50 -30.13 -32.34
CA ILE A 435 2.27 -29.30 -31.18
C ILE A 435 0.98 -28.51 -31.40
N ALA A 436 0.12 -28.51 -30.38
CA ALA A 436 -0.99 -27.59 -30.26
C ALA A 436 -0.59 -26.45 -29.34
N PHE A 437 -0.82 -25.22 -29.81
CA PHE A 437 -0.56 -23.99 -29.08
C PHE A 437 -1.81 -23.15 -28.95
N GLY A 438 -1.92 -22.42 -27.83
CA GLY A 438 -2.96 -21.40 -27.64
C GLY A 438 -4.37 -21.96 -27.57
N TYR A 439 -4.59 -23.25 -27.26
CA TYR A 439 -5.92 -23.76 -26.93
C TYR A 439 -6.31 -23.37 -25.49
N SER A 440 -7.49 -23.73 -25.00
CA SER A 440 -7.92 -23.32 -23.66
C SER A 440 -7.18 -24.12 -22.55
N PRO A 441 -7.01 -23.58 -21.32
CA PRO A 441 -6.22 -24.25 -20.28
C PRO A 441 -6.79 -25.62 -19.92
N GLY A 442 -5.90 -26.61 -19.81
CA GLY A 442 -6.20 -27.93 -19.26
C GLY A 442 -6.07 -27.99 -17.74
N TYR A 443 -5.75 -29.19 -17.24
CA TYR A 443 -5.82 -29.51 -15.81
C TYR A 443 -4.92 -28.61 -14.94
N GLY A 444 -5.45 -28.17 -13.80
CA GLY A 444 -4.76 -27.30 -12.84
C GLY A 444 -5.19 -25.82 -12.82
N TRP A 445 -6.18 -25.42 -13.63
CA TRP A 445 -6.92 -24.14 -13.43
C TRP A 445 -8.43 -24.33 -13.18
N TYR A 446 -8.98 -25.49 -13.54
CA TYR A 446 -10.39 -25.87 -13.33
C TYR A 446 -10.47 -27.36 -12.98
N ASP A 447 -11.60 -27.79 -12.42
CA ASP A 447 -11.86 -29.18 -12.01
C ASP A 447 -12.14 -30.15 -13.19
N LEU A 448 -12.08 -29.66 -14.44
CA LEU A 448 -12.31 -30.44 -15.66
C LEU A 448 -11.08 -30.43 -16.56
N HIS A 449 -10.66 -31.62 -16.99
CA HIS A 449 -9.57 -31.81 -17.95
C HIS A 449 -10.01 -31.34 -19.35
N ASN A 450 -9.29 -30.39 -19.94
CA ASN A 450 -9.54 -29.96 -21.32
C ASN A 450 -8.84 -30.93 -22.29
N MET A 451 -9.62 -31.63 -23.11
CA MET A 451 -9.11 -32.59 -24.09
C MET A 451 -9.14 -31.97 -25.49
N LEU A 452 -8.03 -32.06 -26.20
CA LEU A 452 -7.90 -31.78 -27.63
C LEU A 452 -8.21 -33.05 -28.42
N THR A 453 -9.31 -33.04 -29.16
CA THR A 453 -9.71 -34.10 -30.09
C THR A 453 -9.12 -33.79 -31.46
N VAL A 454 -8.32 -34.70 -32.00
CA VAL A 454 -7.62 -34.53 -33.29
C VAL A 454 -8.12 -35.55 -34.30
N THR A 455 -8.49 -35.04 -35.47
CA THR A 455 -9.11 -35.78 -36.57
C THR A 455 -8.40 -35.49 -37.90
N LEU A 456 -8.59 -36.38 -38.87
CA LEU A 456 -8.25 -36.20 -40.27
C LEU A 456 -9.55 -35.91 -41.04
N ASP A 457 -9.54 -34.80 -41.78
CA ASP A 457 -10.65 -34.26 -42.57
C ASP A 457 -11.97 -34.12 -41.78
N MET A 458 -11.88 -33.80 -40.48
CA MET A 458 -13.01 -33.75 -39.52
C MET A 458 -13.77 -35.08 -39.33
N VAL A 459 -13.38 -36.17 -40.01
CA VAL A 459 -14.14 -37.44 -40.04
C VAL A 459 -13.41 -38.57 -39.32
N SER A 460 -12.11 -38.75 -39.57
CA SER A 460 -11.36 -39.91 -39.05
C SER A 460 -10.59 -39.54 -37.77
N PRO A 461 -10.88 -40.12 -36.60
CA PRO A 461 -10.15 -39.80 -35.37
C PRO A 461 -8.69 -40.25 -35.45
N LEU A 462 -7.76 -39.35 -35.10
CA LEU A 462 -6.32 -39.62 -35.05
C LEU A 462 -5.81 -39.81 -33.63
N THR A 463 -6.20 -38.92 -32.71
CA THR A 463 -5.86 -39.02 -31.28
C THR A 463 -6.76 -38.11 -30.44
N VAL A 464 -6.79 -38.33 -29.13
CA VAL A 464 -7.35 -37.40 -28.14
C VAL A 464 -6.29 -37.21 -27.06
N VAL A 465 -5.90 -35.97 -26.79
CA VAL A 465 -4.80 -35.65 -25.88
C VAL A 465 -5.21 -34.57 -24.88
N GLU A 466 -4.74 -34.69 -23.64
CA GLU A 466 -5.01 -33.72 -22.60
C GLU A 466 -4.13 -32.47 -22.81
N LEU A 467 -4.74 -31.29 -22.73
CA LEU A 467 -4.03 -30.03 -22.84
C LEU A 467 -3.27 -29.70 -21.55
N GLY A 468 -2.10 -29.08 -21.68
CA GLY A 468 -1.32 -28.60 -20.56
C GLY A 468 -2.02 -27.46 -19.79
N ARG A 469 -1.48 -27.15 -18.61
CA ARG A 469 -1.95 -26.05 -17.76
C ARG A 469 -1.97 -24.69 -18.48
N ASP A 470 -1.15 -24.50 -19.50
CA ASP A 470 -1.06 -23.29 -20.32
C ASP A 470 -1.81 -23.39 -21.66
N GLY A 471 -2.61 -24.43 -21.87
CA GLY A 471 -3.35 -24.64 -23.13
C GLY A 471 -2.51 -25.18 -24.28
N ASN A 472 -1.30 -25.69 -23.99
CA ASN A 472 -0.39 -26.23 -25.00
C ASN A 472 -0.15 -27.73 -24.78
N VAL A 473 0.08 -28.50 -25.85
CA VAL A 473 0.46 -29.91 -25.75
C VAL A 473 1.26 -30.38 -26.97
N THR A 474 2.33 -31.15 -26.75
CA THR A 474 3.07 -31.87 -27.80
C THR A 474 2.63 -33.32 -27.84
N PHE A 475 2.25 -33.81 -29.01
CA PHE A 475 1.70 -35.15 -29.20
C PHE A 475 2.12 -35.77 -30.54
N LYS A 476 1.69 -37.00 -30.80
CA LYS A 476 1.94 -37.71 -32.07
C LYS A 476 0.63 -38.19 -32.66
N VAL A 477 0.56 -38.19 -33.98
CA VAL A 477 -0.54 -38.76 -34.77
C VAL A 477 0.00 -39.67 -35.85
N THR A 478 -0.73 -40.73 -36.18
CA THR A 478 -0.37 -41.67 -37.26
C THR A 478 -1.43 -41.58 -38.35
N ILE A 479 -1.02 -41.31 -39.59
CA ILE A 479 -1.96 -41.26 -40.72
C ILE A 479 -2.49 -42.68 -40.99
N PRO A 480 -3.81 -42.91 -41.10
CA PRO A 480 -4.36 -44.24 -41.37
C PRO A 480 -3.82 -44.89 -42.66
N VAL A 481 -3.71 -46.22 -42.65
CA VAL A 481 -3.18 -47.02 -43.77
C VAL A 481 -4.03 -46.92 -45.05
N GLY A 482 -5.32 -46.55 -44.91
CA GLY A 482 -6.28 -46.43 -46.01
C GLY A 482 -6.64 -44.99 -46.41
N THR A 483 -5.90 -43.97 -45.94
CA THR A 483 -6.14 -42.59 -46.39
C THR A 483 -5.84 -42.46 -47.89
N THR A 484 -6.74 -41.81 -48.63
CA THR A 484 -6.60 -41.58 -50.08
C THR A 484 -5.37 -40.74 -50.40
N PHE A 485 -4.93 -40.75 -51.66
CA PHE A 485 -3.90 -39.82 -52.11
C PHE A 485 -4.52 -38.46 -52.47
N GLY A 486 -3.95 -37.37 -51.97
CA GLY A 486 -4.46 -36.02 -52.16
C GLY A 486 -4.09 -35.05 -51.03
N SER A 487 -4.73 -33.87 -51.02
CA SER A 487 -4.64 -32.92 -49.90
C SER A 487 -5.63 -33.31 -48.81
N HIS A 488 -5.17 -33.31 -47.56
CA HIS A 488 -5.97 -33.62 -46.38
C HIS A 488 -5.71 -32.59 -45.28
N TYR A 489 -6.61 -32.49 -44.29
CA TYR A 489 -6.49 -31.57 -43.17
C TYR A 489 -6.45 -32.33 -41.85
N ILE A 490 -5.42 -32.07 -41.03
CA ILE A 490 -5.48 -32.48 -39.63
C ILE A 490 -6.14 -31.36 -38.84
N HIS A 491 -7.23 -31.68 -38.16
CA HIS A 491 -8.11 -30.75 -37.48
C HIS A 491 -8.21 -31.11 -36.00
N GLY A 492 -7.93 -30.13 -35.13
CA GLY A 492 -7.95 -30.27 -33.69
C GLY A 492 -8.97 -29.33 -33.06
N ILE A 493 -9.92 -29.88 -32.31
CA ILE A 493 -10.93 -29.15 -31.53
C ILE A 493 -10.73 -29.47 -30.05
N ASP A 494 -10.63 -28.46 -29.18
CA ASP A 494 -10.63 -28.69 -27.73
C ASP A 494 -12.05 -28.86 -27.14
N SER A 495 -12.14 -29.24 -25.87
CA SER A 495 -13.42 -29.49 -25.19
C SER A 495 -14.24 -28.21 -24.95
N ARG A 496 -13.72 -27.04 -25.33
CA ARG A 496 -14.40 -25.74 -25.29
C ARG A 496 -14.76 -25.20 -26.68
N GLY A 497 -14.52 -25.98 -27.73
CA GLY A 497 -14.85 -25.62 -29.12
C GLY A 497 -13.83 -24.72 -29.81
N TYR A 498 -12.63 -24.53 -29.25
CA TYR A 498 -11.55 -23.90 -30.00
C TYR A 498 -11.03 -24.87 -31.05
N GLU A 499 -11.10 -24.49 -32.32
CA GLU A 499 -10.70 -25.32 -33.45
C GLU A 499 -9.52 -24.73 -34.23
N TYR A 500 -8.68 -25.60 -34.78
CA TYR A 500 -7.70 -25.22 -35.80
C TYR A 500 -7.45 -26.39 -36.75
N SER A 501 -7.03 -26.10 -37.99
CA SER A 501 -6.65 -27.12 -38.96
C SER A 501 -5.33 -26.78 -39.64
N VAL A 502 -4.57 -27.82 -39.98
CA VAL A 502 -3.32 -27.72 -40.72
C VAL A 502 -3.33 -28.70 -41.90
N ALA A 503 -2.94 -28.22 -43.08
CA ALA A 503 -2.96 -29.01 -44.31
C ALA A 503 -1.75 -29.96 -44.39
N ILE A 504 -2.01 -31.18 -44.89
CA ILE A 504 -1.01 -32.19 -45.26
C ILE A 504 -1.32 -32.68 -46.68
N VAL A 505 -0.34 -33.32 -47.32
CA VAL A 505 -0.55 -34.06 -48.57
C VAL A 505 -0.20 -35.52 -48.34
N VAL A 506 -1.19 -36.39 -48.54
CA VAL A 506 -1.02 -37.83 -48.40
C VAL A 506 -0.71 -38.40 -49.79
N GLY A 507 0.42 -39.09 -49.93
CA GLY A 507 0.91 -39.48 -51.25
C GLY A 507 1.98 -40.57 -51.20
N ALA A 508 1.96 -41.45 -52.19
CA ALA A 508 3.20 -42.03 -52.67
C ALA A 508 4.10 -40.89 -53.18
N LYS A 509 5.43 -41.05 -53.14
CA LYS A 509 6.38 -39.97 -53.47
C LYS A 509 6.35 -39.54 -54.95
N ALA A 510 5.50 -40.17 -55.78
CA ALA A 510 5.13 -39.77 -57.13
C ALA A 510 3.78 -40.41 -57.54
N VAL A 511 3.20 -39.88 -58.63
CA VAL A 511 2.13 -40.38 -59.53
C VAL A 511 0.85 -39.54 -59.55
N PHE A 512 0.58 -38.96 -60.73
CA PHE A 512 -0.67 -38.29 -61.14
C PHE A 512 -1.38 -39.12 -62.22
N VAL A 513 -2.69 -38.93 -62.42
CA VAL A 513 -3.45 -39.55 -63.52
C VAL A 513 -3.58 -38.57 -64.70
N VAL A 514 -3.41 -39.07 -65.93
CA VAL A 514 -3.51 -38.31 -67.19
C VAL A 514 -4.53 -38.97 -68.11
N GLU A 515 -5.38 -38.17 -68.75
CA GLU A 515 -6.32 -38.60 -69.80
C GLU A 515 -5.65 -38.50 -71.19
N LEU A 516 -5.81 -39.53 -72.04
CA LEU A 516 -5.26 -39.52 -73.41
C LEU A 516 -6.30 -40.02 -74.43
N LYS A 517 -6.52 -39.20 -75.48
CA LYS A 517 -7.14 -39.60 -76.75
C LYS A 517 -6.05 -39.72 -77.83
N PRO A 518 -6.08 -40.75 -78.68
CA PRO A 518 -5.32 -40.78 -79.92
C PRO A 518 -6.22 -40.53 -81.14
N ASP A 519 -5.78 -39.65 -82.03
CA ASP A 519 -6.37 -39.44 -83.36
C ASP A 519 -6.03 -40.58 -84.34
N LYS A 520 -6.94 -40.80 -85.30
CA LYS A 520 -6.77 -41.51 -86.59
C LYS A 520 -5.75 -42.66 -86.65
N ILE A 521 -6.25 -43.89 -86.54
CA ILE A 521 -5.51 -45.09 -86.94
C ILE A 521 -5.69 -45.34 -88.45
N VAL A 522 -4.60 -45.29 -89.21
CA VAL A 522 -4.51 -45.92 -90.55
C VAL A 522 -3.77 -47.24 -90.38
N VAL A 523 -4.43 -48.36 -90.63
CA VAL A 523 -3.81 -49.69 -90.53
C VAL A 523 -3.27 -50.11 -91.90
N SER A 524 -1.96 -50.25 -92.02
CA SER A 524 -1.33 -51.04 -93.08
C SER A 524 -0.40 -52.08 -92.44
N ALA A 525 -0.74 -53.36 -92.61
CA ALA A 525 0.21 -54.43 -92.30
C ALA A 525 1.29 -54.43 -93.38
N SER A 526 2.57 -54.50 -92.98
CA SER A 526 3.69 -54.59 -93.91
C SER A 526 4.24 -56.02 -93.95
N TYR A 527 4.51 -56.48 -95.16
CA TYR A 527 5.02 -57.82 -95.43
C TYR A 527 6.54 -57.89 -95.18
N TYR A 528 6.96 -58.56 -94.11
CA TYR A 528 8.16 -59.41 -94.12
C TYR A 528 8.05 -60.51 -93.06
N ASN A 529 8.64 -61.66 -93.37
CA ASN A 529 8.47 -62.93 -92.67
C ASN A 529 9.35 -62.99 -91.39
N THR A 530 9.09 -62.10 -90.42
CA THR A 530 9.96 -61.88 -89.26
C THR A 530 9.33 -62.29 -87.93
N HIS A 531 9.91 -63.34 -87.36
CA HIS A 531 10.01 -63.68 -85.94
C HIS A 531 9.60 -62.54 -84.98
N VAL A 532 8.53 -62.77 -84.20
CA VAL A 532 8.19 -61.93 -83.04
C VAL A 532 8.49 -62.71 -81.77
N GLU A 533 9.44 -62.19 -81.00
CA GLU A 533 9.78 -62.66 -79.65
C GLU A 533 9.18 -61.67 -78.64
N ALA A 534 8.22 -62.13 -77.84
CA ALA A 534 7.65 -61.34 -76.75
C ALA A 534 8.20 -61.83 -75.41
N CYS A 535 9.18 -61.10 -74.88
CA CYS A 535 9.71 -61.28 -73.52
C CYS A 535 9.13 -60.19 -72.58
N PRO A 536 8.12 -60.49 -71.75
CA PRO A 536 7.58 -59.51 -70.81
C PRO A 536 8.51 -59.31 -69.61
N CYS A 537 9.45 -58.37 -69.73
CA CYS A 537 10.36 -57.97 -68.65
C CYS A 537 9.74 -56.82 -67.83
N ALA A 538 8.97 -57.15 -66.79
CA ALA A 538 8.41 -56.17 -65.86
C ALA A 538 9.15 -56.19 -64.51
N VAL A 539 9.37 -55.01 -63.93
CA VAL A 539 9.93 -54.83 -62.59
C VAL A 539 8.82 -54.42 -61.64
N TYR A 540 8.60 -55.18 -60.58
CA TYR A 540 7.71 -54.83 -59.48
C TYR A 540 8.43 -55.08 -58.16
N GLU A 541 8.37 -54.10 -57.24
CA GLU A 541 9.13 -54.10 -55.96
C GLU A 541 10.62 -54.51 -56.07
N GLY A 542 11.29 -54.07 -57.14
CA GLY A 542 12.74 -54.23 -57.29
C GLY A 542 13.22 -55.64 -57.69
N LYS A 543 12.32 -56.56 -58.05
CA LYS A 543 12.68 -57.81 -58.72
C LYS A 543 12.26 -57.78 -60.19
N THR A 544 13.19 -58.21 -61.05
CA THR A 544 12.98 -58.36 -62.49
C THR A 544 12.49 -59.78 -62.78
N PHE A 545 11.38 -59.93 -63.50
CA PHE A 545 10.85 -61.23 -63.92
C PHE A 545 11.07 -61.41 -65.42
N CYS A 546 11.90 -62.39 -65.84
CA CYS A 546 12.42 -62.49 -67.21
C CYS A 546 12.55 -63.94 -67.77
N ASP A 547 11.73 -64.91 -67.34
CA ASP A 547 12.03 -66.34 -67.58
C ASP A 547 11.16 -67.08 -68.63
N VAL A 548 10.23 -66.41 -69.33
CA VAL A 548 9.50 -67.03 -70.46
C VAL A 548 9.28 -66.05 -71.61
N CYS A 549 10.08 -66.16 -72.66
CA CYS A 549 9.83 -65.51 -73.94
C CYS A 549 8.95 -66.41 -74.82
N VAL A 550 7.87 -65.86 -75.38
CA VAL A 550 7.00 -66.58 -76.32
C VAL A 550 7.42 -66.21 -77.74
N VAL A 551 7.93 -67.20 -78.48
CA VAL A 551 8.34 -67.07 -79.88
C VAL A 551 7.21 -67.53 -80.80
N TYR A 552 6.85 -66.73 -81.80
CA TYR A 552 5.84 -67.12 -82.79
C TYR A 552 6.29 -66.97 -84.25
N THR A 553 5.85 -67.92 -85.07
CA THR A 553 5.92 -67.92 -86.53
C THR A 553 4.51 -68.08 -87.10
N GLY A 554 4.06 -67.12 -87.91
CA GLY A 554 2.73 -67.10 -88.53
C GLY A 554 2.82 -67.04 -90.06
N GLY A 555 1.84 -67.65 -90.75
CA GLY A 555 1.74 -67.60 -92.21
C GLY A 555 1.14 -66.28 -92.73
N CYS A 556 1.28 -66.05 -94.03
CA CYS A 556 0.79 -64.84 -94.71
C CYS A 556 -0.75 -64.75 -94.69
N ASP A 557 -1.29 -63.53 -94.66
CA ASP A 557 -2.68 -63.25 -94.34
C ASP A 557 -3.22 -62.09 -95.20
N TYR A 558 -4.12 -62.43 -96.13
CA TYR A 558 -4.50 -61.67 -97.34
C TYR A 558 -4.99 -60.20 -97.23
N LEU A 559 -5.05 -59.60 -96.03
CA LEU A 559 -5.49 -58.21 -95.85
C LEU A 559 -4.30 -57.33 -95.41
N GLY A 560 -3.82 -56.50 -96.35
CA GLY A 560 -2.50 -55.87 -96.25
C GLY A 560 -1.42 -56.57 -97.09
N ASP A 561 -1.77 -57.68 -97.75
CA ASP A 561 -0.86 -58.37 -98.67
C ASP A 561 -0.78 -57.65 -100.03
N TYR A 562 0.42 -57.67 -100.61
CA TYR A 562 0.70 -57.15 -101.95
C TYR A 562 0.60 -58.27 -102.99
N VAL A 563 -0.33 -58.14 -103.93
CA VAL A 563 -0.44 -59.03 -105.09
C VAL A 563 0.45 -58.49 -106.21
N ASN A 564 1.46 -59.26 -106.61
CA ASN A 564 2.32 -58.96 -107.77
C ASN A 564 1.63 -59.41 -109.06
N VAL A 565 1.46 -58.48 -110.00
CA VAL A 565 0.89 -58.72 -111.34
C VAL A 565 1.94 -58.43 -112.40
N THR A 566 2.10 -59.34 -113.35
CA THR A 566 2.93 -59.14 -114.54
C THR A 566 2.10 -59.39 -115.79
N LEU A 567 2.12 -58.43 -116.71
CA LEU A 567 1.47 -58.46 -118.01
C LEU A 567 2.51 -58.60 -119.12
N TYR A 568 2.15 -59.28 -120.20
CA TYR A 568 3.02 -59.54 -121.36
C TYR A 568 2.27 -59.25 -122.66
N GLY A 569 2.98 -58.79 -123.70
CA GLY A 569 2.43 -58.56 -125.04
C GLY A 569 1.80 -57.18 -125.26
N LEU A 570 2.09 -56.22 -124.37
CA LEU A 570 1.67 -54.81 -124.50
C LEU A 570 2.56 -54.06 -125.49
N GLN A 571 2.14 -52.88 -125.95
CA GLN A 571 3.03 -52.02 -126.75
C GLN A 571 4.10 -51.36 -125.86
N PRO A 572 5.36 -51.21 -126.31
CA PRO A 572 6.39 -50.50 -125.55
C PRO A 572 5.96 -49.07 -125.16
N GLY A 573 6.08 -48.72 -123.88
CA GLY A 573 5.65 -47.43 -123.34
C GLY A 573 4.15 -47.32 -122.99
N GLU A 574 3.36 -48.38 -123.19
CA GLU A 574 1.96 -48.44 -122.80
C GLU A 574 1.79 -48.34 -121.26
N LYS A 575 0.74 -47.65 -120.78
CA LYS A 575 0.52 -47.39 -119.35
C LYS A 575 -0.69 -48.15 -118.82
N LEU A 576 -0.64 -48.58 -117.56
CA LEU A 576 -1.84 -48.98 -116.83
C LEU A 576 -2.70 -47.73 -116.59
N VAL A 577 -3.97 -47.78 -116.98
CA VAL A 577 -4.94 -46.70 -116.76
C VAL A 577 -5.77 -47.01 -115.52
N LYS A 578 -6.23 -48.26 -115.38
CA LYS A 578 -7.02 -48.74 -114.23
C LYS A 578 -6.75 -50.20 -113.90
N LEU A 579 -6.95 -50.56 -112.64
CA LEU A 579 -6.94 -51.92 -112.13
C LEU A 579 -8.31 -52.21 -111.51
N TYR A 580 -8.87 -53.39 -111.77
CA TYR A 580 -10.15 -53.82 -111.28
C TYR A 580 -10.06 -55.20 -110.62
N LEU A 581 -10.80 -55.38 -109.52
CA LEU A 581 -11.18 -56.67 -108.95
C LEU A 581 -12.64 -56.92 -109.32
N ASP A 582 -12.86 -57.80 -110.28
CA ASP A 582 -14.08 -57.91 -111.09
C ASP A 582 -14.54 -56.56 -111.66
N THR A 583 -15.52 -55.92 -111.01
CA THR A 583 -16.08 -54.62 -111.40
C THR A 583 -15.61 -53.47 -110.50
N MET A 584 -14.85 -53.74 -109.44
CA MET A 584 -14.44 -52.74 -108.45
C MET A 584 -13.06 -52.18 -108.77
N GLU A 585 -12.98 -50.87 -108.98
CA GLU A 585 -11.71 -50.18 -109.27
C GLU A 585 -10.81 -50.14 -108.03
N VAL A 586 -9.59 -50.68 -108.14
CA VAL A 586 -8.58 -50.58 -107.09
C VAL A 586 -8.00 -49.16 -107.12
N PRO A 587 -8.04 -48.40 -106.02
CA PRO A 587 -7.48 -47.06 -105.97
C PRO A 587 -6.00 -47.05 -106.35
N SER A 588 -5.58 -46.09 -107.19
CA SER A 588 -4.20 -45.99 -107.66
C SER A 588 -3.17 -45.81 -106.53
N SER A 589 -3.58 -45.26 -105.39
CA SER A 589 -2.78 -45.17 -104.16
C SER A 589 -2.37 -46.53 -103.57
N LEU A 590 -3.09 -47.61 -103.91
CA LEU A 590 -2.76 -48.97 -103.50
C LEU A 590 -1.84 -49.69 -104.49
N ILE A 591 -1.55 -49.10 -105.65
CA ILE A 591 -0.74 -49.69 -106.73
C ILE A 591 0.70 -49.14 -106.66
N THR A 592 1.70 -50.02 -106.81
CA THR A 592 3.12 -49.67 -106.79
C THR A 592 3.86 -50.29 -107.98
N PRO A 593 4.52 -49.49 -108.84
CA PRO A 593 4.44 -48.02 -108.92
C PRO A 593 3.02 -47.57 -109.29
N THR A 594 2.65 -46.32 -108.96
CA THR A 594 1.28 -45.80 -109.11
C THR A 594 0.78 -45.73 -110.57
N THR A 595 1.70 -45.56 -111.52
CA THR A 595 1.42 -45.69 -112.97
C THR A 595 2.46 -46.60 -113.62
N PRO A 596 2.25 -47.92 -113.60
CA PRO A 596 3.10 -48.89 -114.29
C PRO A 596 3.14 -48.64 -115.80
N VAL A 597 4.31 -48.87 -116.41
CA VAL A 597 4.57 -48.67 -117.84
C VAL A 597 5.20 -49.94 -118.40
N ALA A 598 4.81 -50.33 -119.62
CA ALA A 598 5.41 -51.45 -120.34
C ALA A 598 6.83 -51.11 -120.83
N ASP A 599 7.75 -52.04 -120.64
CA ASP A 599 9.14 -51.93 -121.07
C ASP A 599 9.32 -52.09 -122.59
N SER A 600 10.57 -52.05 -123.07
CA SER A 600 10.89 -52.22 -124.50
C SER A 600 10.49 -53.59 -125.09
N ASN A 601 10.18 -54.57 -124.24
CA ASN A 601 9.78 -55.92 -124.62
C ASN A 601 8.26 -56.12 -124.53
N GLY A 602 7.49 -55.08 -124.19
CA GLY A 602 6.05 -55.17 -124.00
C GLY A 602 5.63 -55.85 -122.70
N MET A 603 6.49 -55.85 -121.68
CA MET A 603 6.21 -56.42 -120.35
C MET A 603 5.96 -55.30 -119.33
N MET A 604 4.94 -55.44 -118.49
CA MET A 604 4.63 -54.50 -117.41
C MET A 604 4.48 -55.29 -116.10
N THR A 605 5.19 -54.88 -115.04
CA THR A 605 5.03 -55.48 -113.70
C THR A 605 4.69 -54.40 -112.68
N PHE A 606 3.74 -54.71 -111.80
CA PHE A 606 3.37 -53.90 -110.66
C PHE A 606 2.88 -54.77 -109.51
N LYS A 607 2.77 -54.18 -108.32
CA LYS A 607 2.10 -54.79 -107.19
C LYS A 607 0.95 -53.92 -106.72
N PHE A 608 -0.07 -54.49 -106.12
CA PHE A 608 -1.11 -53.71 -105.46
C PHE A 608 -1.51 -54.31 -104.12
N LEU A 609 -1.86 -53.44 -103.17
CA LEU A 609 -2.44 -53.84 -101.90
C LEU A 609 -3.89 -54.27 -102.13
N VAL A 610 -4.28 -55.46 -101.65
CA VAL A 610 -5.68 -55.87 -101.73
C VAL A 610 -6.52 -54.99 -100.79
N PRO A 611 -7.49 -54.19 -101.31
CA PRO A 611 -8.39 -53.42 -100.45
C PRO A 611 -9.33 -54.35 -99.67
N SER A 612 -9.92 -53.86 -98.57
CA SER A 612 -11.02 -54.59 -97.94
C SER A 612 -12.19 -54.68 -98.91
N ILE A 613 -12.64 -55.90 -99.16
CA ILE A 613 -13.78 -56.24 -100.01
C ILE A 613 -14.57 -57.40 -99.37
N PRO A 614 -15.83 -57.64 -99.77
CA PRO A 614 -16.64 -58.76 -99.28
C PRO A 614 -16.06 -60.17 -99.52
N GLU A 615 -16.68 -61.19 -98.90
CA GLU A 615 -16.38 -62.60 -99.18
C GLU A 615 -16.69 -62.92 -100.65
N GLY A 616 -15.73 -63.46 -101.39
CA GLY A 616 -15.89 -63.71 -102.81
C GLY A 616 -14.63 -64.19 -103.52
N THR A 617 -14.78 -64.51 -104.79
CA THR A 617 -13.69 -64.92 -105.69
C THR A 617 -13.58 -63.89 -106.80
N TYR A 618 -12.57 -63.04 -106.73
CA TYR A 618 -12.44 -61.84 -107.56
C TYR A 618 -11.43 -62.02 -108.68
N THR A 619 -11.83 -61.86 -109.95
CA THR A 619 -10.90 -61.87 -111.09
C THR A 619 -10.12 -60.57 -111.18
N ILE A 620 -8.82 -60.66 -111.47
CA ILE A 620 -7.98 -59.46 -111.66
C ILE A 620 -8.10 -59.01 -113.12
N ARG A 621 -8.54 -57.76 -113.32
CA ARG A 621 -8.63 -57.14 -114.66
C ARG A 621 -7.86 -55.83 -114.68
N VAL A 622 -7.25 -55.52 -115.81
CA VAL A 622 -6.46 -54.32 -116.02
C VAL A 622 -6.93 -53.60 -117.27
N VAL A 623 -7.00 -52.28 -117.22
CA VAL A 623 -7.26 -51.44 -118.40
C VAL A 623 -5.98 -50.69 -118.73
N THR A 624 -5.43 -50.91 -119.91
CA THR A 624 -4.20 -50.27 -120.37
C THR A 624 -4.48 -49.26 -121.48
N SER A 625 -3.53 -48.34 -121.72
CA SER A 625 -3.78 -47.14 -122.53
C SER A 625 -3.93 -47.37 -124.04
N VAL A 626 -3.65 -48.57 -124.55
CA VAL A 626 -3.76 -48.92 -125.98
C VAL A 626 -4.53 -50.23 -126.19
N SER A 627 -4.20 -51.26 -125.42
CA SER A 627 -4.70 -52.64 -125.56
C SER A 627 -6.08 -52.88 -124.93
N GLY A 628 -6.64 -51.90 -124.18
CA GLY A 628 -7.99 -51.96 -123.62
C GLY A 628 -8.08 -52.76 -122.31
N GLU A 629 -9.23 -53.40 -122.08
CA GLU A 629 -9.46 -54.26 -120.90
C GLU A 629 -8.88 -55.67 -121.12
N ILE A 630 -7.96 -56.07 -120.26
CA ILE A 630 -7.32 -57.38 -120.25
C ILE A 630 -7.67 -58.08 -118.93
N THR A 631 -8.25 -59.27 -118.99
CA THR A 631 -8.35 -60.15 -117.81
C THR A 631 -7.02 -60.86 -117.61
N VAL A 632 -6.46 -60.79 -116.40
CA VAL A 632 -5.14 -61.37 -116.10
C VAL A 632 -5.25 -62.89 -116.01
N VAL A 633 -4.77 -63.60 -117.04
CA VAL A 633 -4.93 -65.06 -117.12
C VAL A 633 -3.79 -65.82 -116.44
N TRP A 634 -2.59 -65.27 -116.31
CA TRP A 634 -1.42 -65.94 -115.70
C TRP A 634 -0.58 -64.94 -114.89
N ALA A 635 -0.32 -65.24 -113.62
CA ALA A 635 0.68 -64.56 -112.78
C ALA A 635 1.73 -65.59 -112.30
N LYS A 636 3.00 -65.19 -112.22
CA LYS A 636 4.11 -66.14 -111.99
C LYS A 636 4.21 -66.53 -110.50
N ASN A 637 4.43 -67.82 -110.24
CA ASN A 637 4.65 -68.48 -108.93
C ASN A 637 3.45 -68.86 -108.04
N THR A 638 2.18 -68.67 -108.42
CA THR A 638 1.05 -69.49 -107.91
C THR A 638 -0.08 -69.53 -108.92
N SER A 639 -0.73 -70.69 -109.09
CA SER A 639 -1.79 -70.90 -110.09
C SER A 639 -3.14 -70.34 -109.63
N ILE A 640 -3.28 -69.01 -109.63
CA ILE A 640 -4.54 -68.35 -109.26
C ILE A 640 -4.84 -67.16 -110.19
N ASN A 641 -5.97 -67.23 -110.89
CA ASN A 641 -6.47 -66.17 -111.78
C ASN A 641 -7.49 -65.26 -111.07
N TYR A 642 -7.60 -65.45 -109.75
CA TYR A 642 -8.59 -64.85 -108.89
C TYR A 642 -8.04 -64.72 -107.46
N ILE A 643 -8.55 -63.75 -106.70
CA ILE A 643 -8.31 -63.61 -105.27
C ILE A 643 -9.52 -64.18 -104.54
N VAL A 644 -9.31 -65.15 -103.64
CA VAL A 644 -10.37 -65.63 -102.74
C VAL A 644 -10.30 -64.84 -101.45
N VAL A 645 -11.29 -63.99 -101.21
CA VAL A 645 -11.45 -63.27 -99.95
C VAL A 645 -12.41 -64.06 -99.07
N LYS A 646 -11.97 -64.33 -97.84
CA LYS A 646 -12.77 -64.94 -96.78
C LYS A 646 -12.93 -63.95 -95.62
N PRO A 647 -14.00 -64.04 -94.82
CA PRO A 647 -14.14 -63.20 -93.66
C PRO A 647 -13.16 -63.58 -92.56
N LYS A 648 -12.53 -62.57 -91.95
CA LYS A 648 -11.48 -62.74 -90.95
C LYS A 648 -11.57 -61.70 -89.84
N LEU A 649 -11.08 -62.05 -88.65
CA LEU A 649 -10.83 -61.11 -87.56
C LEU A 649 -9.35 -60.73 -87.44
N LEU A 650 -9.12 -59.43 -87.23
CA LEU A 650 -7.91 -58.85 -86.67
C LEU A 650 -8.26 -58.29 -85.29
N LEU A 651 -7.43 -58.58 -84.29
CA LEU A 651 -7.66 -58.21 -82.89
C LEU A 651 -6.49 -57.36 -82.42
N VAL A 652 -6.77 -56.21 -81.79
CA VAL A 652 -5.75 -55.22 -81.40
C VAL A 652 -5.99 -54.69 -79.99
N THR A 653 -4.90 -54.37 -79.27
CA THR A 653 -5.00 -53.74 -77.94
C THR A 653 -5.57 -52.32 -78.01
N LEU A 654 -6.12 -51.83 -76.89
CA LEU A 654 -6.57 -50.45 -76.74
C LEU A 654 -5.45 -49.49 -76.25
N ASP A 655 -4.31 -50.02 -75.79
CA ASP A 655 -3.25 -49.19 -75.23
C ASP A 655 -2.52 -48.38 -76.32
N SER A 656 -2.61 -47.06 -76.23
CA SER A 656 -2.09 -46.12 -77.22
C SER A 656 -0.62 -45.75 -77.04
N ASN A 657 0.04 -46.25 -75.99
CA ASN A 657 1.36 -45.76 -75.57
C ASN A 657 2.56 -46.47 -76.22
N VAL A 658 2.36 -47.24 -77.30
CA VAL A 658 3.45 -47.84 -78.08
C VAL A 658 3.85 -46.90 -79.23
N THR A 659 4.62 -45.85 -78.91
CA THR A 659 5.28 -44.99 -79.90
C THR A 659 6.34 -45.77 -80.67
N GLY A 660 5.96 -46.41 -81.78
CA GLY A 660 6.91 -47.09 -82.67
C GLY A 660 6.35 -48.28 -83.46
N GLY A 661 5.40 -48.05 -84.37
CA GLY A 661 5.24 -48.86 -85.60
C GLY A 661 4.87 -50.35 -85.55
N THR A 662 4.78 -51.02 -84.39
CA THR A 662 4.59 -52.49 -84.31
C THR A 662 3.48 -52.97 -83.36
N GLY A 663 2.77 -52.06 -82.68
CA GLY A 663 1.74 -52.37 -81.68
C GLY A 663 0.41 -52.91 -82.24
N VAL A 664 0.41 -54.10 -82.86
CA VAL A 664 -0.80 -54.75 -83.41
C VAL A 664 -1.21 -56.00 -82.61
N LEU A 665 -0.35 -56.51 -81.72
CA LEU A 665 -0.59 -57.74 -80.96
C LEU A 665 -1.43 -57.49 -79.68
N PRO A 666 -2.57 -58.17 -79.49
CA PRO A 666 -3.43 -58.01 -78.31
C PRO A 666 -2.96 -58.91 -77.16
N ILE A 667 -1.99 -58.39 -76.40
CA ILE A 667 -1.51 -59.01 -75.15
C ILE A 667 -2.28 -58.42 -73.96
N LEU A 668 -2.79 -59.28 -73.08
CA LEU A 668 -3.56 -58.90 -71.88
C LEU A 668 -2.90 -59.44 -70.60
N VAL A 669 -2.91 -58.63 -69.55
CA VAL A 669 -2.55 -59.03 -68.18
C VAL A 669 -3.81 -59.00 -67.33
N GLY A 670 -4.36 -60.18 -67.03
CA GLY A 670 -5.71 -60.31 -66.44
C GLY A 670 -6.84 -59.97 -67.44
N PRO A 671 -8.05 -59.65 -66.95
CA PRO A 671 -9.19 -59.29 -67.80
C PRO A 671 -8.94 -57.95 -68.50
N GLY A 672 -9.18 -57.88 -69.81
CA GLY A 672 -8.94 -56.66 -70.57
C GLY A 672 -9.77 -56.55 -71.84
N VAL A 673 -9.88 -55.33 -72.38
CA VAL A 673 -10.69 -55.07 -73.58
C VAL A 673 -9.78 -55.04 -74.82
N VAL A 674 -10.17 -55.82 -75.83
CA VAL A 674 -9.50 -55.93 -77.13
C VAL A 674 -10.43 -55.40 -78.21
N ARG A 675 -9.94 -54.51 -79.08
CA ARG A 675 -10.69 -54.03 -80.23
C ARG A 675 -10.71 -55.09 -81.32
N VAL A 676 -11.87 -55.24 -81.96
CA VAL A 676 -12.11 -56.17 -83.07
C VAL A 676 -12.19 -55.39 -84.37
N ILE A 677 -11.44 -55.83 -85.37
CA ILE A 677 -11.50 -55.35 -86.74
C ILE A 677 -11.82 -56.58 -87.59
N GLY A 678 -13.07 -56.73 -88.02
CA GLY A 678 -13.45 -57.77 -88.97
C GLY A 678 -13.35 -57.24 -90.40
N THR A 679 -12.88 -58.05 -91.33
CA THR A 679 -12.80 -57.72 -92.76
C THR A 679 -13.16 -58.93 -93.61
N GLY A 680 -13.41 -58.74 -94.90
CA GLY A 680 -13.76 -59.86 -95.79
C GLY A 680 -15.20 -60.36 -95.64
N PHE A 681 -16.06 -59.72 -94.83
CA PHE A 681 -17.44 -60.19 -94.59
C PHE A 681 -18.39 -59.75 -95.71
N THR A 682 -19.41 -60.54 -96.03
CA THR A 682 -20.44 -60.10 -96.99
C THR A 682 -21.37 -59.06 -96.36
N PRO A 683 -21.68 -57.93 -97.02
CA PRO A 683 -22.70 -56.99 -96.54
C PRO A 683 -24.04 -57.69 -96.31
N GLY A 684 -24.71 -57.38 -95.18
CA GLY A 684 -25.98 -57.98 -94.81
C GLY A 684 -25.89 -59.32 -94.06
N VAL A 685 -24.70 -59.82 -93.71
CA VAL A 685 -24.57 -60.90 -92.71
C VAL A 685 -25.01 -60.40 -91.33
N SER A 686 -25.50 -61.32 -90.50
CA SER A 686 -25.78 -61.05 -89.08
C SER A 686 -24.86 -61.89 -88.19
N PHE A 687 -24.31 -61.27 -87.15
CA PHE A 687 -23.35 -61.92 -86.24
C PHE A 687 -24.08 -62.55 -85.05
N ASP A 688 -23.70 -63.78 -84.72
CA ASP A 688 -24.40 -64.55 -83.71
C ASP A 688 -23.65 -64.66 -82.39
N THR A 689 -22.40 -65.14 -82.45
CA THR A 689 -21.61 -65.53 -81.29
C THR A 689 -20.11 -65.39 -81.58
N ILE A 690 -19.30 -65.11 -80.55
CA ILE A 690 -17.84 -65.22 -80.64
C ILE A 690 -17.43 -66.60 -80.12
N LEU A 691 -16.68 -67.35 -80.91
CA LEU A 691 -16.08 -68.62 -80.50
C LEU A 691 -14.62 -68.41 -80.10
N VAL A 692 -14.16 -69.13 -79.07
CA VAL A 692 -12.81 -69.08 -78.55
C VAL A 692 -12.25 -70.51 -78.44
N ASN A 693 -11.05 -70.72 -78.99
CA ASN A 693 -10.40 -72.03 -79.20
C ASN A 693 -11.31 -73.09 -79.87
N MET A 694 -12.35 -72.64 -80.60
CA MET A 694 -13.46 -73.43 -81.13
C MET A 694 -14.22 -74.30 -80.11
N THR A 695 -13.95 -74.15 -78.81
CA THR A 695 -14.53 -74.92 -77.71
C THR A 695 -15.49 -74.08 -76.86
N ASP A 696 -15.12 -72.83 -76.62
CA ASP A 696 -15.88 -71.90 -75.79
C ASP A 696 -16.67 -70.91 -76.66
N ALA A 697 -17.88 -70.57 -76.21
CA ALA A 697 -18.76 -69.66 -76.93
C ALA A 697 -19.12 -68.46 -76.04
N PHE A 698 -18.50 -67.30 -76.30
CA PHE A 698 -18.93 -66.04 -75.70
C PHE A 698 -20.23 -65.58 -76.35
N ARG A 699 -21.34 -66.01 -75.75
CA ARG A 699 -22.69 -65.52 -76.00
C ARG A 699 -23.33 -64.89 -74.75
N PRO A 700 -22.66 -63.96 -74.04
CA PRO A 700 -23.23 -63.32 -72.86
C PRO A 700 -24.32 -62.30 -73.23
N ILE A 701 -25.22 -62.07 -72.28
CA ILE A 701 -26.30 -61.07 -72.33
C ILE A 701 -25.75 -59.62 -72.45
N TYR A 702 -24.44 -59.43 -72.26
CA TYR A 702 -23.75 -58.14 -72.21
C TYR A 702 -22.79 -57.83 -73.38
N THR A 703 -22.63 -58.70 -74.39
CA THR A 703 -21.79 -58.38 -75.57
C THR A 703 -22.64 -58.00 -76.79
N ASN A 704 -22.41 -56.80 -77.30
CA ASN A 704 -23.19 -56.16 -78.36
C ASN A 704 -22.95 -56.74 -79.78
N VAL A 705 -22.51 -57.99 -79.90
CA VAL A 705 -22.11 -58.64 -81.17
C VAL A 705 -23.25 -58.65 -82.19
N ARG A 706 -24.49 -58.86 -81.75
CA ARG A 706 -25.69 -58.79 -82.61
C ARG A 706 -25.97 -57.42 -83.21
N TYR A 707 -25.38 -56.36 -82.64
CA TYR A 707 -25.46 -54.99 -83.17
C TYR A 707 -24.25 -54.62 -84.02
N TRP A 708 -23.32 -55.56 -84.26
CA TRP A 708 -22.31 -55.38 -85.28
C TRP A 708 -22.93 -55.62 -86.65
N SER A 709 -22.45 -54.89 -87.64
CA SER A 709 -22.88 -55.00 -89.02
C SER A 709 -21.66 -54.88 -89.94
N VAL A 710 -21.89 -54.96 -91.25
CA VAL A 710 -20.82 -54.94 -92.25
C VAL A 710 -21.09 -53.82 -93.23
N ASP A 711 -20.09 -52.96 -93.45
CA ASP A 711 -20.16 -51.88 -94.42
C ASP A 711 -20.08 -52.40 -95.87
N SER A 712 -20.19 -51.51 -96.87
CA SER A 712 -20.10 -51.88 -98.28
C SER A 712 -18.74 -52.46 -98.69
N ASN A 713 -17.69 -52.28 -97.89
CA ASN A 713 -16.31 -52.71 -98.14
C ASN A 713 -15.98 -54.02 -97.41
N GLY A 714 -16.98 -54.70 -96.83
CA GLY A 714 -16.80 -55.94 -96.08
C GLY A 714 -16.14 -55.76 -94.70
N ILE A 715 -16.10 -54.53 -94.17
CA ILE A 715 -15.53 -54.19 -92.86
C ILE A 715 -16.61 -54.27 -91.79
N LEU A 716 -16.26 -54.91 -90.67
CA LEU A 716 -17.07 -55.00 -89.46
C LEU A 716 -17.13 -53.64 -88.75
N ILE A 717 -18.34 -53.13 -88.55
CA ILE A 717 -18.62 -51.89 -87.84
C ILE A 717 -19.59 -52.15 -86.67
N GLY A 718 -19.49 -51.38 -85.59
CA GLY A 718 -20.47 -51.40 -84.52
C GLY A 718 -21.67 -50.50 -84.82
N GLY A 719 -22.65 -50.50 -83.92
CA GLY A 719 -23.77 -49.55 -83.99
C GLY A 719 -23.34 -48.10 -83.76
N LYS A 720 -24.30 -47.17 -83.88
CA LYS A 720 -24.13 -45.76 -83.51
C LYS A 720 -24.97 -45.42 -82.30
N VAL A 721 -24.46 -44.55 -81.44
CA VAL A 721 -25.20 -43.91 -80.34
C VAL A 721 -24.86 -42.42 -80.37
N GLU A 722 -25.87 -41.56 -80.45
CA GLU A 722 -25.73 -40.09 -80.46
C GLU A 722 -24.65 -39.60 -81.46
N ASP A 723 -24.77 -40.04 -82.72
CA ASP A 723 -23.86 -39.74 -83.84
C ASP A 723 -22.37 -40.11 -83.63
N LYS A 724 -22.03 -40.85 -82.58
CA LYS A 724 -20.69 -41.41 -82.36
C LYS A 724 -20.62 -42.85 -82.86
N ASP A 725 -19.58 -43.15 -83.63
CA ASP A 725 -19.28 -44.50 -84.11
C ASP A 725 -18.78 -45.38 -82.95
N ILE A 726 -19.45 -46.50 -82.70
CA ILE A 726 -18.97 -47.51 -81.75
C ILE A 726 -18.09 -48.50 -82.50
N TYR A 727 -16.84 -48.64 -82.06
CA TYR A 727 -15.94 -49.65 -82.60
C TYR A 727 -16.21 -51.02 -81.97
N PRO A 728 -16.28 -52.12 -82.76
CA PRO A 728 -16.37 -53.46 -82.23
C PRO A 728 -15.23 -53.76 -81.25
N ALA A 729 -15.56 -54.30 -80.08
CA ALA A 729 -14.60 -54.65 -79.04
C ALA A 729 -15.13 -55.81 -78.19
N ILE A 730 -14.22 -56.59 -77.62
CA ILE A 730 -14.49 -57.72 -76.75
C ILE A 730 -13.81 -57.46 -75.41
N LEU A 731 -14.58 -57.49 -74.31
CA LEU A 731 -14.01 -57.66 -72.99
C LEU A 731 -13.62 -59.14 -72.83
N PHE A 732 -12.33 -59.43 -72.89
CA PHE A 732 -11.80 -60.77 -72.76
C PHE A 732 -11.51 -61.05 -71.28
N GLN A 733 -12.37 -61.87 -70.66
CA GLN A 733 -12.34 -62.15 -69.21
C GLN A 733 -11.53 -63.40 -68.85
N VAL A 734 -10.86 -64.05 -69.80
CA VAL A 734 -10.14 -65.30 -69.54
C VAL A 734 -8.90 -64.99 -68.71
N LEU A 735 -8.81 -65.62 -67.54
CA LEU A 735 -7.76 -65.40 -66.55
C LEU A 735 -6.59 -66.39 -66.65
N GLN A 736 -6.67 -67.40 -67.53
CA GLN A 736 -5.61 -68.41 -67.67
C GLN A 736 -4.55 -67.94 -68.68
N PRO A 737 -3.25 -68.13 -68.42
CA PRO A 737 -2.20 -67.74 -69.35
C PRO A 737 -2.23 -68.64 -70.59
N GLY A 738 -2.25 -68.04 -71.78
CA GLY A 738 -2.35 -68.81 -73.02
C GLY A 738 -2.61 -67.98 -74.27
N LYS A 739 -2.45 -68.64 -75.43
CA LYS A 739 -2.91 -68.16 -76.72
C LYS A 739 -4.35 -68.62 -76.93
N TYR A 740 -5.23 -67.68 -77.25
CA TYR A 740 -6.64 -67.91 -77.53
C TYR A 740 -6.94 -67.57 -78.99
N GLU A 741 -7.35 -68.58 -79.76
CA GLU A 741 -7.94 -68.41 -81.08
C GLU A 741 -9.35 -67.84 -80.91
N VAL A 742 -9.71 -66.81 -81.68
CA VAL A 742 -11.01 -66.13 -81.58
C VAL A 742 -11.62 -66.02 -82.97
N ARG A 743 -12.85 -66.52 -83.14
CA ARG A 743 -13.59 -66.52 -84.42
C ARG A 743 -14.97 -65.93 -84.23
N LEU A 744 -15.51 -65.34 -85.29
CA LEU A 744 -16.88 -64.84 -85.32
C LEU A 744 -17.77 -65.84 -86.07
N THR A 745 -18.90 -66.22 -85.48
CA THR A 745 -19.96 -66.92 -86.21
C THR A 745 -20.95 -65.92 -86.78
N TYR A 746 -21.33 -66.14 -88.04
CA TYR A 746 -22.20 -65.23 -88.78
C TYR A 746 -23.14 -66.01 -89.69
N TYR A 747 -24.38 -65.54 -89.83
CA TYR A 747 -25.34 -66.10 -90.76
C TYR A 747 -25.23 -65.40 -92.11
N TYR A 748 -25.07 -66.20 -93.16
CA TYR A 748 -25.29 -65.79 -94.55
C TYR A 748 -26.53 -66.52 -95.08
N GLY A 749 -27.65 -65.82 -95.15
CA GLY A 749 -28.96 -66.46 -95.32
C GLY A 749 -29.29 -67.35 -94.12
N ALA A 750 -29.70 -68.59 -94.38
CA ALA A 750 -29.98 -69.59 -93.33
C ALA A 750 -28.74 -70.38 -92.87
N THR A 751 -27.57 -70.18 -93.50
CA THR A 751 -26.36 -70.98 -93.23
C THR A 751 -25.46 -70.25 -92.23
N LEU A 752 -25.16 -70.91 -91.11
CA LEU A 752 -24.14 -70.45 -90.17
C LEU A 752 -22.74 -70.71 -90.77
N LYS A 753 -21.95 -69.65 -90.89
CA LYS A 753 -20.54 -69.69 -91.29
C LYS A 753 -19.64 -69.21 -90.14
N LEU A 754 -18.34 -69.47 -90.31
CA LEU A 754 -17.30 -69.19 -89.34
C LEU A 754 -16.20 -68.33 -90.00
N SER A 755 -15.72 -67.30 -89.31
CA SER A 755 -14.60 -66.49 -89.80
C SER A 755 -13.28 -67.25 -89.68
N GLU A 756 -12.29 -66.82 -90.47
CA GLU A 756 -10.88 -67.10 -90.13
C GLU A 756 -10.50 -66.40 -88.81
N PRO A 757 -9.54 -66.95 -88.05
CA PRO A 757 -9.33 -66.56 -86.66
C PRO A 757 -8.49 -65.29 -86.52
N GLY A 758 -8.85 -64.50 -85.50
CA GLY A 758 -7.92 -63.62 -84.79
C GLY A 758 -7.34 -64.35 -83.57
N TYR A 759 -6.36 -63.75 -82.90
CA TYR A 759 -5.74 -64.33 -81.70
C TYR A 759 -5.62 -63.30 -80.58
N ILE A 760 -5.85 -63.72 -79.34
CA ILE A 760 -5.59 -62.96 -78.09
C ILE A 760 -4.56 -63.72 -77.26
N TYR A 761 -3.67 -63.01 -76.59
CA TYR A 761 -2.64 -63.60 -75.74
C TYR A 761 -2.85 -63.12 -74.31
N VAL A 762 -3.19 -64.01 -73.39
CA VAL A 762 -3.31 -63.68 -71.96
C VAL A 762 -2.02 -64.12 -71.26
N VAL A 763 -1.42 -63.21 -70.49
CA VAL A 763 -0.24 -63.44 -69.67
C VAL A 763 -0.63 -63.18 -68.22
N ASN A 764 -1.06 -64.24 -67.53
CA ASN A 764 -1.61 -64.14 -66.18
C ASN A 764 -1.18 -65.35 -65.33
N ASN A 765 -0.17 -65.19 -64.48
CA ASN A 765 0.33 -66.27 -63.64
C ASN A 765 -0.47 -66.35 -62.33
N LEU A 766 -1.61 -67.05 -62.36
CA LEU A 766 -2.51 -67.21 -61.20
C LEU A 766 -2.24 -68.50 -60.41
N THR A 767 -1.25 -68.48 -59.52
CA THR A 767 -1.11 -69.52 -58.48
C THR A 767 -1.87 -69.19 -57.18
N TYR A 768 -2.62 -68.08 -57.10
CA TYR A 768 -3.28 -67.62 -55.86
C TYR A 768 -4.62 -66.87 -56.08
N VAL A 769 -5.78 -67.55 -55.95
CA VAL A 769 -7.09 -66.93 -55.64
C VAL A 769 -7.95 -67.92 -54.81
N ALA A 770 -8.74 -67.40 -53.85
CA ALA A 770 -9.44 -68.16 -52.79
C ALA A 770 -10.76 -68.86 -53.19
N THR A 771 -11.31 -69.69 -52.30
CA THR A 771 -12.47 -70.56 -52.54
C THR A 771 -13.78 -70.04 -51.90
N LYS A 772 -14.92 -70.68 -52.22
CA LYS A 772 -16.24 -70.30 -51.68
C LYS A 772 -16.33 -70.43 -50.15
N GLU A 773 -15.62 -71.39 -49.57
CA GLU A 773 -15.60 -71.65 -48.13
C GLU A 773 -14.94 -70.49 -47.35
N ASP A 774 -13.96 -69.83 -47.96
CA ASP A 774 -13.31 -68.62 -47.42
C ASP A 774 -14.27 -67.41 -47.36
N VAL A 775 -15.19 -67.30 -48.34
CA VAL A 775 -16.19 -66.22 -48.41
C VAL A 775 -17.30 -66.42 -47.37
N ASP A 776 -17.80 -67.65 -47.24
CA ASP A 776 -18.84 -67.98 -46.25
C ASP A 776 -18.28 -67.86 -44.81
N LYS A 777 -17.00 -68.18 -44.59
CA LYS A 777 -16.31 -67.92 -43.33
C LYS A 777 -16.17 -66.41 -43.03
N LEU A 778 -15.73 -65.61 -44.00
CA LEU A 778 -15.60 -64.16 -43.84
C LEU A 778 -16.94 -63.50 -43.46
N SER A 779 -18.06 -63.93 -44.05
CA SER A 779 -19.39 -63.43 -43.69
C SER A 779 -19.77 -63.73 -42.23
N ASN A 780 -19.46 -64.95 -41.75
CA ASN A 780 -19.72 -65.34 -40.37
C ASN A 780 -18.81 -64.60 -39.37
N ASP A 781 -17.53 -64.43 -39.68
CA ASP A 781 -16.57 -63.70 -38.85
C ASP A 781 -16.95 -62.21 -38.74
N ILE A 782 -17.47 -61.59 -39.82
CA ILE A 782 -18.02 -60.22 -39.80
C ILE A 782 -19.25 -60.12 -38.88
N ASN A 783 -20.20 -61.04 -38.99
CA ASN A 783 -21.43 -61.03 -38.18
C ASN A 783 -21.11 -61.27 -36.68
N ALA A 784 -20.20 -62.20 -36.37
CA ALA A 784 -19.72 -62.43 -35.01
C ALA A 784 -18.97 -61.21 -34.46
N GLY A 785 -18.15 -60.56 -35.28
CA GLY A 785 -17.47 -59.30 -34.94
C GLY A 785 -18.46 -58.18 -34.61
N PHE A 786 -19.51 -58.00 -35.41
CA PHE A 786 -20.54 -57.00 -35.19
C PHE A 786 -21.32 -57.26 -33.89
N ALA A 787 -21.72 -58.50 -33.63
CA ALA A 787 -22.39 -58.88 -32.37
C ALA A 787 -21.49 -58.64 -31.14
N ALA A 788 -20.20 -58.96 -31.23
CA ALA A 788 -19.23 -58.71 -30.17
C ALA A 788 -18.97 -57.21 -29.93
N ILE A 789 -19.02 -56.38 -30.99
CA ILE A 789 -18.95 -54.92 -30.88
C ILE A 789 -20.21 -54.37 -30.19
N SER A 790 -21.41 -54.82 -30.58
CA SER A 790 -22.67 -54.42 -29.95
C SER A 790 -22.68 -54.72 -28.44
N GLY A 791 -22.35 -55.95 -28.04
CA GLY A 791 -22.32 -56.31 -26.61
C GLY A 791 -21.25 -55.55 -25.80
N LYS A 792 -20.13 -55.17 -26.43
CA LYS A 792 -19.14 -54.28 -25.81
C LYS A 792 -19.68 -52.85 -25.68
N LEU A 793 -20.40 -52.35 -26.68
CA LEU A 793 -21.05 -51.03 -26.64
C LEU A 793 -22.10 -50.97 -25.52
N ASP A 794 -22.99 -51.97 -25.42
CA ASP A 794 -23.98 -52.06 -24.34
C ASP A 794 -23.32 -52.10 -22.96
N THR A 795 -22.22 -52.84 -22.81
CA THR A 795 -21.43 -52.89 -21.57
C THR A 795 -20.79 -51.53 -21.23
N ILE A 796 -20.31 -50.79 -22.24
CA ILE A 796 -19.73 -49.46 -22.07
C ILE A 796 -20.83 -48.44 -21.68
N LEU A 797 -21.98 -48.47 -22.35
CA LEU A 797 -23.13 -47.62 -22.05
C LEU A 797 -23.67 -47.88 -20.63
N GLY A 798 -23.77 -49.14 -20.21
CA GLY A 798 -24.14 -49.51 -18.84
C GLY A 798 -23.16 -48.97 -17.80
N LYS A 799 -21.84 -49.06 -18.06
CA LYS A 799 -20.82 -48.46 -17.19
C LYS A 799 -20.95 -46.94 -17.12
N PHE A 800 -21.14 -46.26 -18.25
CA PHE A 800 -21.38 -44.81 -18.27
C PHE A 800 -22.62 -44.42 -17.47
N GLY A 801 -23.71 -45.17 -17.56
CA GLY A 801 -24.89 -45.01 -16.71
C GLY A 801 -24.55 -45.07 -15.22
N THR A 802 -23.88 -46.14 -14.78
CA THR A 802 -23.49 -46.26 -13.35
C THR A 802 -22.53 -45.17 -12.88
N VAL A 803 -21.67 -44.64 -13.74
CA VAL A 803 -20.79 -43.51 -13.41
C VAL A 803 -21.60 -42.23 -13.26
N LEU A 804 -22.56 -41.98 -14.18
CA LEU A 804 -23.45 -40.83 -14.12
C LEU A 804 -24.32 -40.85 -12.85
N ASP A 805 -24.91 -41.99 -12.50
CA ASP A 805 -25.70 -42.15 -11.27
C ASP A 805 -24.88 -41.85 -10.01
N ASN A 806 -23.64 -42.34 -9.94
CA ASN A 806 -22.73 -42.06 -8.83
C ASN A 806 -22.36 -40.57 -8.73
N ILE A 807 -22.07 -39.92 -9.87
CA ILE A 807 -21.83 -38.48 -9.93
C ILE A 807 -23.06 -37.70 -9.44
N THR A 808 -24.27 -38.10 -9.87
CA THR A 808 -25.53 -37.49 -9.42
C THR A 808 -25.72 -37.64 -7.90
N LEU A 809 -25.45 -38.81 -7.33
CA LEU A 809 -25.53 -39.03 -5.87
C LEU A 809 -24.50 -38.20 -5.09
N GLN A 810 -23.27 -38.08 -5.60
CA GLN A 810 -22.24 -37.23 -5.00
C GLN A 810 -22.62 -35.76 -5.05
N LEU A 811 -23.10 -35.25 -6.19
CA LEU A 811 -23.55 -33.87 -6.35
C LEU A 811 -24.73 -33.53 -5.42
N ASN A 812 -25.69 -34.44 -5.28
CA ASN A 812 -26.79 -34.28 -4.33
C ASN A 812 -26.28 -34.21 -2.87
N SER A 813 -25.35 -35.09 -2.50
CA SER A 813 -24.74 -35.10 -1.16
C SER A 813 -23.96 -33.80 -0.86
N ILE A 814 -23.21 -33.30 -1.85
CA ILE A 814 -22.48 -32.02 -1.77
C ILE A 814 -23.47 -30.85 -1.63
N SER A 815 -24.55 -30.85 -2.41
CA SER A 815 -25.60 -29.82 -2.34
C SER A 815 -26.28 -29.76 -0.97
N THR A 816 -26.55 -30.92 -0.35
CA THR A 816 -27.03 -31.00 1.03
C THR A 816 -26.00 -30.45 2.01
N GLY A 817 -24.74 -30.89 1.94
CA GLY A 817 -23.67 -30.40 2.82
C GLY A 817 -23.41 -28.89 2.73
N ILE A 818 -23.53 -28.30 1.53
CA ILE A 818 -23.47 -26.84 1.33
C ILE A 818 -24.67 -26.14 2.00
N SER A 819 -25.85 -26.74 1.94
CA SER A 819 -27.07 -26.19 2.57
C SER A 819 -27.00 -26.24 4.10
N ASP A 820 -26.45 -27.31 4.66
CA ASP A 820 -26.21 -27.47 6.10
C ASP A 820 -25.12 -26.51 6.60
N LEU A 821 -24.04 -26.34 5.82
CA LEU A 821 -22.99 -25.37 6.11
C LEU A 821 -23.53 -23.94 6.10
N LYS A 822 -24.32 -23.56 5.08
CA LYS A 822 -24.99 -22.26 4.99
C LYS A 822 -25.86 -21.99 6.22
N SER A 823 -26.62 -22.99 6.66
CA SER A 823 -27.49 -22.89 7.83
C SER A 823 -26.68 -22.73 9.12
N SER A 824 -25.64 -23.56 9.29
CA SER A 824 -24.73 -23.52 10.45
C SER A 824 -23.99 -22.19 10.57
N VAL A 825 -23.49 -21.65 9.45
CA VAL A 825 -22.83 -20.34 9.38
C VAL A 825 -23.81 -19.21 9.73
N SER A 826 -25.03 -19.23 9.20
CA SER A 826 -26.08 -18.25 9.52
C SER A 826 -26.46 -18.25 11.01
N THR A 827 -26.62 -19.44 11.60
CA THR A 827 -26.87 -19.60 13.05
C THR A 827 -25.67 -19.11 13.87
N GLY A 828 -24.44 -19.46 13.48
CA GLY A 828 -23.22 -19.01 14.14
C GLY A 828 -23.07 -17.49 14.17
N PHE A 829 -23.28 -16.82 13.03
CA PHE A 829 -23.30 -15.35 12.97
C PHE A 829 -24.40 -14.73 13.84
N SER A 830 -25.60 -15.32 13.84
CA SER A 830 -26.72 -14.84 14.65
C SER A 830 -26.42 -14.93 16.15
N SER A 831 -25.86 -16.06 16.61
CA SER A 831 -25.44 -16.28 18.00
C SER A 831 -24.28 -15.37 18.41
N LEU A 832 -23.29 -15.17 17.54
CA LEU A 832 -22.18 -14.25 17.77
C LEU A 832 -22.68 -12.81 17.90
N ASN A 833 -23.56 -12.36 17.00
CA ASN A 833 -24.13 -11.02 17.01
C ASN A 833 -24.99 -10.77 18.27
N GLY A 834 -25.78 -11.76 18.71
CA GLY A 834 -26.51 -11.70 19.97
C GLY A 834 -25.59 -11.60 21.20
N THR A 835 -24.49 -12.36 21.20
CA THR A 835 -23.48 -12.34 22.28
C THR A 835 -22.76 -10.98 22.35
N ILE A 836 -22.37 -10.43 21.19
CA ILE A 836 -21.75 -9.09 21.10
C ILE A 836 -22.73 -8.01 21.56
N SER A 837 -23.99 -8.05 21.10
CA SER A 837 -25.01 -7.06 21.44
C SER A 837 -25.32 -7.02 22.94
N THR A 838 -25.48 -8.19 23.56
CA THR A 838 -25.72 -8.33 25.01
C THR A 838 -24.48 -7.96 25.84
N GLY A 839 -23.29 -8.31 25.38
CA GLY A 839 -22.03 -7.85 25.98
C GLY A 839 -21.88 -6.33 25.94
N PHE A 840 -22.15 -5.69 24.80
CA PHE A 840 -22.10 -4.24 24.65
C PHE A 840 -23.13 -3.53 25.54
N ALA A 841 -24.37 -4.00 25.57
CA ALA A 841 -25.40 -3.46 26.46
C ALA A 841 -24.99 -3.57 27.95
N THR A 842 -24.37 -4.68 28.35
CA THR A 842 -23.86 -4.88 29.72
C THR A 842 -22.71 -3.93 30.05
N ILE A 843 -21.79 -3.69 29.11
CA ILE A 843 -20.67 -2.74 29.27
C ILE A 843 -21.21 -1.30 29.36
N SER A 844 -22.18 -0.94 28.52
CA SER A 844 -22.82 0.39 28.54
C SER A 844 -23.48 0.66 29.89
N GLY A 845 -24.29 -0.27 30.41
CA GLY A 845 -24.92 -0.09 31.73
C GLY A 845 -23.92 0.06 32.87
N LYS A 846 -22.81 -0.70 32.85
CA LYS A 846 -21.71 -0.52 33.82
C LYS A 846 -21.02 0.83 33.69
N LEU A 847 -20.87 1.35 32.47
CA LEU A 847 -20.28 2.68 32.22
C LEU A 847 -21.21 3.78 32.75
N ASP A 848 -22.52 3.65 32.57
CA ASP A 848 -23.52 4.58 33.12
C ASP A 848 -23.48 4.62 34.66
N ASP A 849 -23.36 3.46 35.32
CA ASP A 849 -23.28 3.37 36.78
C ASP A 849 -21.94 3.91 37.34
N ILE A 850 -20.83 3.72 36.62
CA ILE A 850 -19.54 4.37 36.92
C ILE A 850 -19.68 5.89 36.77
N SER A 851 -20.33 6.36 35.71
CA SER A 851 -20.55 7.80 35.45
C SER A 851 -21.34 8.47 36.58
N LYS A 852 -22.45 7.85 37.01
CA LYS A 852 -23.22 8.30 38.20
C LYS A 852 -22.34 8.34 39.45
N SER A 853 -21.57 7.28 39.70
CA SER A 853 -20.69 7.19 40.87
C SER A 853 -19.62 8.29 40.88
N ILE A 854 -19.07 8.64 39.72
CA ILE A 854 -18.12 9.77 39.57
C ILE A 854 -18.81 11.11 39.84
N SER A 855 -20.03 11.33 39.34
CA SER A 855 -20.83 12.53 39.64
C SER A 855 -21.12 12.69 41.15
N ASP A 856 -21.45 11.59 41.83
CA ASP A 856 -21.66 11.56 43.29
C ASP A 856 -20.38 11.88 44.07
N VAL A 857 -19.23 11.38 43.62
CA VAL A 857 -17.93 11.72 44.23
C VAL A 857 -17.60 13.21 44.00
N ALA A 858 -17.83 13.73 42.79
CA ALA A 858 -17.58 15.13 42.47
C ALA A 858 -18.43 16.09 43.32
N SER A 859 -19.72 15.79 43.54
CA SER A 859 -20.60 16.61 44.39
C SER A 859 -20.20 16.56 45.87
N LYS A 860 -19.75 15.41 46.38
CA LYS A 860 -19.19 15.27 47.74
C LYS A 860 -17.89 16.06 47.90
N VAL A 861 -16.98 15.99 46.93
CA VAL A 861 -15.72 16.77 46.93
C VAL A 861 -16.02 18.28 46.91
N GLY A 862 -16.97 18.73 46.08
CA GLY A 862 -17.42 20.12 46.07
C GLY A 862 -17.97 20.58 47.43
N SER A 863 -18.78 19.73 48.08
CA SER A 863 -19.33 19.98 49.42
C SER A 863 -18.25 20.06 50.50
N ILE A 864 -17.24 19.19 50.45
CA ILE A 864 -16.08 19.25 51.36
C ILE A 864 -15.30 20.57 51.14
N GLY A 865 -15.14 21.00 49.88
CA GLY A 865 -14.52 22.28 49.55
C GLY A 865 -15.23 23.50 50.17
N THR A 866 -16.56 23.55 50.12
CA THR A 866 -17.33 24.64 50.75
C THR A 866 -17.25 24.62 52.28
N GLN A 867 -17.24 23.42 52.89
CA GLN A 867 -17.04 23.26 54.33
C GLN A 867 -15.65 23.74 54.77
N LEU A 868 -14.58 23.36 54.06
CA LEU A 868 -13.22 23.80 54.35
C LEU A 868 -13.06 25.32 54.25
N ASN A 869 -13.66 25.96 53.24
CA ASN A 869 -13.67 27.42 53.11
C ASN A 869 -14.39 28.10 54.28
N THR A 870 -15.47 27.49 54.79
CA THR A 870 -16.19 27.99 55.99
C THR A 870 -15.31 27.90 57.24
N VAL A 871 -14.65 26.76 57.46
CA VAL A 871 -13.71 26.55 58.58
C VAL A 871 -12.54 27.54 58.51
N TYR A 872 -11.98 27.77 57.32
CA TYR A 872 -10.91 28.74 57.09
C TYR A 872 -11.34 30.18 57.48
N GLY A 873 -12.55 30.60 57.08
CA GLY A 873 -13.10 31.89 57.49
C GLY A 873 -13.32 32.04 59.00
N LEU A 874 -13.76 30.97 59.68
CA LEU A 874 -13.89 30.95 61.14
C LEU A 874 -12.54 31.05 61.85
N ILE A 875 -11.50 30.39 61.34
CA ILE A 875 -10.12 30.47 61.87
C ILE A 875 -9.59 31.90 61.76
N LEU A 876 -9.74 32.55 60.60
CA LEU A 876 -9.34 33.96 60.42
C LEU A 876 -10.08 34.90 61.38
N SER A 877 -11.39 34.73 61.54
CA SER A 877 -12.19 35.51 62.50
C SER A 877 -11.73 35.30 63.95
N GLN A 878 -11.38 34.07 64.32
CA GLN A 878 -10.88 33.76 65.65
C GLN A 878 -9.47 34.33 65.89
N GLY A 879 -8.62 34.39 64.87
CA GLY A 879 -7.32 35.08 64.91
C GLY A 879 -7.48 36.55 65.30
N GLY A 880 -8.31 37.30 64.57
CA GLY A 880 -8.55 38.72 64.89
C GLY A 880 -9.16 38.97 66.28
N LYS A 881 -9.95 38.02 66.81
CA LYS A 881 -10.41 38.06 68.21
C LYS A 881 -9.26 37.84 69.20
N VAL A 882 -8.34 36.93 68.91
CA VAL A 882 -7.14 36.70 69.74
C VAL A 882 -6.24 37.93 69.75
N ASP A 883 -6.03 38.58 68.60
CA ASP A 883 -5.26 39.84 68.51
C ASP A 883 -5.90 40.96 69.35
N THR A 884 -7.23 41.07 69.30
CA THR A 884 -8.00 42.03 70.12
C THR A 884 -7.84 41.75 71.62
N ILE A 885 -7.91 40.47 72.03
CA ILE A 885 -7.70 40.06 73.42
C ILE A 885 -6.26 40.37 73.86
N LEU A 886 -5.27 40.12 73.01
CA LEU A 886 -3.86 40.41 73.31
C LEU A 886 -3.63 41.91 73.54
N SER A 887 -4.25 42.78 72.74
CA SER A 887 -4.22 44.23 72.97
C SER A 887 -4.82 44.60 74.33
N LEU A 888 -6.03 44.10 74.64
CA LEU A 888 -6.68 44.37 75.93
C LEU A 888 -5.88 43.85 77.13
N VAL A 889 -5.20 42.71 77.00
CA VAL A 889 -4.30 42.19 78.04
C VAL A 889 -3.09 43.10 78.25
N ASN A 890 -2.50 43.64 77.18
CA ASN A 890 -1.40 44.60 77.27
C ASN A 890 -1.84 45.93 77.91
N ASP A 891 -3.05 46.42 77.58
CA ASP A 891 -3.64 47.60 78.21
C ASP A 891 -3.89 47.38 79.70
N ILE A 892 -4.43 46.22 80.09
CA ILE A 892 -4.62 45.84 81.50
C ILE A 892 -3.27 45.77 82.23
N HIS A 893 -2.25 45.15 81.62
CA HIS A 893 -0.91 45.05 82.21
C HIS A 893 -0.28 46.44 82.45
N THR A 894 -0.44 47.35 81.48
CA THR A 894 0.04 48.74 81.57
C THR A 894 -0.68 49.50 82.69
N ASN A 895 -2.02 49.38 82.75
CA ASN A 895 -2.83 50.02 83.80
C ASN A 895 -2.52 49.45 85.20
N MET A 896 -2.29 48.14 85.31
CA MET A 896 -1.92 47.48 86.57
C MET A 896 -0.53 47.94 87.04
N THR A 897 0.45 48.06 86.13
CA THR A 897 1.77 48.62 86.43
C THR A 897 1.65 50.07 86.95
N TYR A 898 0.81 50.90 86.33
CA TYR A 898 0.56 52.26 86.81
C TYR A 898 -0.16 52.31 88.17
N ALA A 899 -1.05 51.36 88.45
CA ALA A 899 -1.68 51.22 89.76
C ALA A 899 -0.68 50.79 90.84
N MET A 900 0.24 49.88 90.54
CA MET A 900 1.33 49.48 91.46
C MET A 900 2.20 50.70 91.84
N ILE A 901 2.61 51.53 90.87
CA ILE A 901 3.37 52.78 91.13
C ILE A 901 2.59 53.77 92.03
N LYS A 902 1.25 53.73 92.01
CA LYS A 902 0.42 54.51 92.96
C LYS A 902 0.36 53.89 94.35
N LEU A 903 0.41 52.56 94.47
CA LEU A 903 0.48 51.85 95.75
C LEU A 903 1.84 52.06 96.43
N ASP A 904 2.95 52.12 95.69
CA ASP A 904 4.27 52.46 96.26
C ASP A 904 4.28 53.81 96.99
N LYS A 905 3.40 54.74 96.60
CA LYS A 905 3.23 56.04 97.30
C LYS A 905 2.52 55.89 98.64
N ILE A 906 1.78 54.80 98.88
CA ILE A 906 1.18 54.50 100.18
C ILE A 906 2.29 54.15 101.18
N ASP A 907 3.31 53.38 100.81
CA ASP A 907 4.43 53.09 101.71
C ASP A 907 5.18 54.36 102.13
N VAL A 908 5.34 55.33 101.21
CA VAL A 908 5.88 56.66 101.51
C VAL A 908 4.96 57.45 102.46
N ILE A 909 3.63 57.33 102.32
CA ILE A 909 2.66 57.95 103.23
C ILE A 909 2.68 57.28 104.61
N VAL A 910 2.76 55.94 104.68
CA VAL A 910 2.88 55.17 105.93
C VAL A 910 4.15 55.55 106.68
N SER A 911 5.27 55.68 105.99
CA SER A 911 6.52 56.20 106.57
C SER A 911 6.34 57.60 107.18
N LYS A 912 5.75 58.54 106.42
CA LYS A 912 5.44 59.90 106.93
C LYS A 912 4.46 59.91 108.10
N ILE A 913 3.50 58.99 108.14
CA ILE A 913 2.58 58.84 109.28
C ILE A 913 3.35 58.35 110.52
N SER A 914 4.31 57.43 110.36
CA SER A 914 5.20 57.00 111.43
C SER A 914 6.06 58.16 111.98
N ASP A 915 6.62 58.98 111.10
CA ASP A 915 7.39 60.19 111.47
C ASP A 915 6.52 61.21 112.22
N ILE A 916 5.29 61.45 111.75
CA ILE A 916 4.31 62.32 112.42
C ILE A 916 3.92 61.76 113.79
N SER A 917 3.68 60.44 113.90
CA SER A 917 3.35 59.77 115.17
C SER A 917 4.49 59.92 116.19
N THR A 918 5.74 59.76 115.74
CA THR A 918 6.94 59.96 116.57
C THR A 918 7.07 61.42 117.02
N SER A 919 6.81 62.36 116.11
CA SER A 919 6.79 63.79 116.41
C SER A 919 5.69 64.16 117.41
N LEU A 920 4.49 63.59 117.27
CA LEU A 920 3.36 63.81 118.17
C LEU A 920 3.63 63.26 119.58
N SER A 921 4.27 62.09 119.69
CA SER A 921 4.74 61.54 120.97
C SER A 921 5.75 62.46 121.67
N THR A 922 6.67 63.04 120.90
CA THR A 922 7.65 64.02 121.38
C THR A 922 6.98 65.33 121.85
N ILE A 923 5.99 65.83 121.10
CA ILE A 923 5.17 66.99 121.48
C ILE A 923 4.36 66.70 122.75
N SER A 924 3.71 65.53 122.85
CA SER A 924 2.96 65.12 124.04
C SER A 924 3.85 65.06 125.28
N SER A 925 5.05 64.48 125.17
CA SER A 925 6.06 64.47 126.23
C SER A 925 6.47 65.90 126.65
N SER A 926 6.61 66.80 125.68
CA SER A 926 6.93 68.21 125.91
C SER A 926 5.79 68.98 126.60
N ILE A 927 4.53 68.69 126.23
CA ILE A 927 3.33 69.24 126.88
C ILE A 927 3.25 68.77 128.33
N ASN A 928 3.49 67.49 128.60
CA ASN A 928 3.51 66.95 129.97
C ASN A 928 4.59 67.63 130.82
N ALA A 929 5.79 67.85 130.27
CA ALA A 929 6.87 68.58 130.93
C ALA A 929 6.52 70.07 131.18
N LEU A 930 5.84 70.73 130.25
CA LEU A 930 5.32 72.09 130.44
C LEU A 930 4.21 72.16 131.49
N SER A 931 3.34 71.15 131.56
CA SER A 931 2.31 71.06 132.60
C SER A 931 2.94 70.95 133.99
N GLY A 932 3.96 70.09 134.16
CA GLY A 932 4.71 69.99 135.41
C GLY A 932 5.34 71.34 135.82
N LYS A 933 6.00 72.02 134.88
CA LYS A 933 6.53 73.38 135.12
C LYS A 933 5.45 74.41 135.48
N LEU A 934 4.24 74.27 134.94
CA LEU A 934 3.12 75.15 135.27
C LEU A 934 2.60 74.88 136.69
N ASP A 935 2.56 73.62 137.13
CA ASP A 935 2.20 73.25 138.50
C ASP A 935 3.28 73.69 139.52
N ASP A 936 4.57 73.64 139.15
CA ASP A 936 5.66 74.23 139.94
C ASP A 936 5.48 75.75 140.10
N VAL A 937 5.21 76.47 139.00
CA VAL A 937 4.95 77.92 139.01
C VAL A 937 3.71 78.26 139.83
N LYS A 938 2.62 77.49 139.69
CA LYS A 938 1.40 77.65 140.48
C LYS A 938 1.65 77.46 141.98
N SER A 939 2.49 76.49 142.34
CA SER A 939 2.90 76.24 143.72
C SER A 939 3.75 77.39 144.27
N ALA A 940 4.69 77.92 143.47
CA ALA A 940 5.47 79.11 143.83
C ALA A 940 4.59 80.36 144.00
N VAL A 941 3.63 80.59 143.10
CA VAL A 941 2.66 81.70 143.20
C VAL A 941 1.79 81.58 144.46
N ASN A 942 1.32 80.39 144.81
CA ASN A 942 0.58 80.17 146.06
C ASN A 942 1.43 80.49 147.29
N SER A 943 2.71 80.07 147.32
CA SER A 943 3.65 80.39 148.40
C SER A 943 3.91 81.90 148.54
N VAL A 944 4.08 82.60 147.41
CA VAL A 944 4.20 84.07 147.38
C VAL A 944 2.91 84.73 147.86
N SER A 945 1.74 84.24 147.44
CA SER A 945 0.43 84.76 147.89
C SER A 945 0.24 84.61 149.40
N SER A 946 0.59 83.46 149.98
CA SER A 946 0.61 83.25 151.44
C SER A 946 1.58 84.23 152.12
N SER A 947 2.80 84.39 151.57
CA SER A 947 3.80 85.33 152.10
C SER A 947 3.31 86.79 152.07
N ILE A 948 2.56 87.18 151.04
CA ILE A 948 1.92 88.51 150.94
C ILE A 948 0.81 88.67 151.98
N SER A 949 0.00 87.63 152.22
CA SER A 949 -1.03 87.63 153.27
C SER A 949 -0.42 87.78 154.66
N ASP A 950 0.67 87.07 154.95
CA ASP A 950 1.45 87.21 156.18
C ASP A 950 2.03 88.63 156.32
N LEU A 951 2.56 89.20 155.24
CA LEU A 951 3.09 90.56 155.24
C LEU A 951 1.97 91.59 155.51
N SER A 952 0.81 91.42 154.88
CA SER A 952 -0.37 92.28 155.07
C SER A 952 -0.87 92.25 156.52
N SER A 953 -0.93 91.07 157.15
CA SER A 953 -1.31 90.95 158.57
C SER A 953 -0.28 91.61 159.50
N LYS A 954 1.03 91.50 159.21
CA LYS A 954 2.09 92.21 159.94
C LYS A 954 1.97 93.73 159.79
N VAL A 955 1.64 94.23 158.60
CA VAL A 955 1.40 95.67 158.36
C VAL A 955 0.19 96.16 159.16
N ALA A 956 -0.94 95.47 159.14
CA ALA A 956 -2.12 95.82 159.95
C ALA A 956 -1.82 95.80 161.47
N GLY A 957 -0.98 94.86 161.92
CA GLY A 957 -0.50 94.80 163.31
C GLY A 957 0.47 95.94 163.68
N LEU A 958 1.23 96.47 162.73
CA LEU A 958 2.04 97.68 162.93
C LEU A 958 1.18 98.94 162.96
N ASP A 959 0.21 99.06 162.05
CA ASP A 959 -0.75 100.17 161.99
C ASP A 959 -1.51 100.32 163.32
N THR A 960 -2.07 99.21 163.84
CA THR A 960 -2.71 99.15 165.16
C THR A 960 -1.79 99.60 166.30
N LYS A 961 -0.50 99.25 166.24
CA LYS A 961 0.50 99.69 167.25
C LYS A 961 0.79 101.19 167.14
N ILE A 962 0.81 101.75 165.93
CA ILE A 962 0.99 103.19 165.68
C ILE A 962 -0.21 103.96 166.24
N THR A 963 -1.45 103.57 165.92
CA THR A 963 -2.66 104.20 166.50
C THR A 963 -2.68 104.13 168.03
N GLY A 964 -2.20 103.02 168.60
CA GLY A 964 -2.05 102.85 170.05
C GLY A 964 -0.96 103.72 170.67
N LEU A 965 0.11 104.05 169.93
CA LEU A 965 1.14 105.01 170.34
C LEU A 965 0.62 106.45 170.26
N ASP A 966 -0.06 106.83 169.17
CA ASP A 966 -0.68 108.15 169.02
C ASP A 966 -1.70 108.42 170.14
N SER A 967 -2.55 107.44 170.45
CA SER A 967 -3.54 107.54 171.54
C SER A 967 -2.88 107.72 172.92
N LYS A 968 -1.75 107.03 173.17
CA LYS A 968 -0.95 107.19 174.39
C LYS A 968 -0.26 108.56 174.44
N MET A 969 0.21 109.05 173.30
CA MET A 969 0.89 110.34 173.17
C MET A 969 -0.08 111.50 173.41
N ASP A 970 -1.26 111.49 172.79
CA ASP A 970 -2.35 112.46 173.04
C ASP A 970 -2.80 112.44 174.51
N SER A 971 -2.99 111.26 175.09
CA SER A 971 -3.29 111.12 176.53
C SER A 971 -2.18 111.68 177.42
N GLY A 972 -0.92 111.48 177.03
CA GLY A 972 0.26 112.01 177.70
C GLY A 972 0.34 113.54 177.66
N PHE A 973 0.07 114.14 176.50
CA PHE A 973 0.03 115.59 176.33
C PHE A 973 -1.11 116.23 177.15
N LYS A 974 -2.33 115.69 177.09
CA LYS A 974 -3.47 116.15 177.92
C LYS A 974 -3.17 116.02 179.42
N GLY A 975 -2.51 114.94 179.82
CA GLY A 975 -2.08 114.74 181.21
C GLY A 975 -0.97 115.72 181.66
N LEU A 976 -0.14 116.20 180.74
CA LEU A 976 0.87 117.22 180.99
C LEU A 976 0.23 118.63 181.05
N GLU A 977 -0.66 118.94 180.11
CA GLU A 977 -1.46 120.17 180.06
C GLU A 977 -2.25 120.37 181.36
N ALA A 978 -3.01 119.36 181.81
CA ALA A 978 -3.74 119.43 183.08
C ALA A 978 -2.83 119.63 184.30
N LYS A 979 -1.60 119.08 184.29
CA LYS A 979 -0.60 119.33 185.34
C LYS A 979 -0.07 120.77 185.29
N ILE A 980 0.15 121.32 184.10
CA ILE A 980 0.58 122.71 183.91
C ILE A 980 -0.51 123.66 184.44
N THR A 981 -1.77 123.50 184.03
CA THR A 981 -2.90 124.29 184.54
C THR A 981 -3.04 124.19 186.06
N SER A 982 -2.86 122.99 186.64
CA SER A 982 -2.90 122.81 188.10
C SER A 982 -1.73 123.49 188.83
N LEU A 983 -0.56 123.56 188.21
CA LEU A 983 0.61 124.29 188.71
C LEU A 983 0.38 125.80 188.66
N ASP A 984 -0.14 126.29 187.53
CA ASP A 984 -0.49 127.69 187.29
C ASP A 984 -1.45 128.23 188.38
N SER A 985 -2.58 127.55 188.60
CA SER A 985 -3.54 127.90 189.66
C SER A 985 -2.95 127.83 191.08
N LYS A 986 -1.98 126.94 191.33
CA LYS A 986 -1.28 126.86 192.64
C LYS A 986 -0.31 128.01 192.84
N VAL A 987 0.36 128.46 191.77
CA VAL A 987 1.24 129.63 191.79
C VAL A 987 0.41 130.88 192.09
N ASP A 988 -0.70 131.09 191.37
CA ASP A 988 -1.64 132.19 191.65
C ASP A 988 -2.15 132.19 193.09
N THR A 989 -2.56 131.02 193.60
CA THR A 989 -3.04 130.87 194.98
C THR A 989 -1.97 131.29 195.98
N ARG A 990 -0.72 130.84 195.80
CA ARG A 990 0.40 131.21 196.70
C ARG A 990 0.77 132.68 196.59
N PHE A 991 0.72 133.26 195.39
CA PHE A 991 0.96 134.69 195.17
C PHE A 991 -0.04 135.55 195.96
N ASN A 992 -1.33 135.21 195.87
CA ASN A 992 -2.41 135.90 196.59
C ASN A 992 -2.30 135.72 198.13
N GLU A 993 -1.98 134.50 198.60
CA GLU A 993 -1.72 134.26 200.03
C GLU A 993 -0.54 135.10 200.57
N VAL A 994 0.54 135.25 199.80
CA VAL A 994 1.69 136.06 200.21
C VAL A 994 1.32 137.54 200.28
N SER A 995 0.59 138.06 199.28
CA SER A 995 0.12 139.46 199.27
C SER A 995 -0.69 139.79 200.53
N SER A 996 -1.71 138.98 200.85
CA SER A 996 -2.59 139.24 202.01
C SER A 996 -1.87 139.25 203.37
N LYS A 997 -0.77 138.49 203.51
CA LYS A 997 0.03 138.47 204.75
C LYS A 997 0.89 139.71 204.92
N VAL A 998 1.33 140.34 203.84
CA VAL A 998 2.09 141.60 203.87
C VAL A 998 1.20 142.75 204.35
N ASP A 999 -0.01 142.87 203.81
CA ASP A 999 -0.96 143.93 204.18
C ASP A 999 -1.39 143.86 205.65
N SER A 1000 -1.58 142.63 206.16
CA SER A 1000 -2.05 142.37 207.52
C SER A 1000 -1.05 142.79 208.62
N ALA A 1001 0.25 142.85 208.30
CA ALA A 1001 1.30 143.15 209.29
C ALA A 1001 1.43 144.64 209.61
N GLY A 1002 1.06 145.54 208.68
CA GLY A 1002 1.25 146.98 208.84
C GLY A 1002 0.22 147.68 209.75
N GLY A 1003 -1.01 147.18 209.82
CA GLY A 1003 -2.12 147.88 210.48
C GLY A 1003 -2.25 147.67 212.00
N ALA A 1004 -1.68 146.59 212.55
CA ALA A 1004 -1.99 146.13 213.91
C ALA A 1004 -1.31 146.92 215.04
N ALA A 1005 -0.29 147.74 214.74
CA ALA A 1005 0.48 148.47 215.75
C ALA A 1005 -0.25 149.67 216.39
N SER A 1006 -1.39 150.11 215.83
CA SER A 1006 -1.91 151.46 216.07
C SER A 1006 -3.09 151.60 217.05
N ASN A 1007 -3.87 150.55 217.34
CA ASN A 1007 -5.29 150.75 217.74
C ASN A 1007 -5.81 150.06 219.03
N SER A 1008 -5.01 149.31 219.80
CA SER A 1008 -5.51 148.66 221.04
C SER A 1008 -5.52 149.57 222.29
N MET A 1009 -5.20 150.86 222.15
CA MET A 1009 -5.11 151.85 223.25
C MET A 1009 -6.45 152.18 223.94
N TYR A 1010 -7.62 151.88 223.34
CA TYR A 1010 -8.89 152.49 223.76
C TYR A 1010 -9.99 151.57 224.36
N ILE A 1011 -10.01 150.26 224.09
CA ILE A 1011 -11.19 149.41 224.42
C ILE A 1011 -11.17 148.87 225.86
N GLY A 1012 -10.00 148.74 226.49
CA GLY A 1012 -9.87 148.17 227.85
C GLY A 1012 -10.57 148.97 228.96
N VAL A 1013 -10.79 150.28 228.77
CA VAL A 1013 -11.35 151.18 229.80
C VAL A 1013 -12.87 150.98 230.00
N VAL A 1014 -13.59 150.44 229.01
CA VAL A 1014 -15.07 150.38 229.03
C VAL A 1014 -15.60 149.06 229.58
N ALA A 1015 -14.91 147.94 229.34
CA ALA A 1015 -15.41 146.61 229.69
C ALA A 1015 -15.58 146.38 231.21
N THR A 1016 -14.68 146.94 232.03
CA THR A 1016 -14.65 146.66 233.48
C THR A 1016 -15.63 147.50 234.29
N PHE A 1017 -16.12 148.63 233.74
CA PHE A 1017 -17.19 149.41 234.36
C PHE A 1017 -18.51 148.62 234.44
N PHE A 1018 -18.74 147.69 233.49
CA PHE A 1018 -19.90 146.79 233.50
C PHE A 1018 -19.78 145.63 234.49
N ALA A 1019 -18.57 145.16 234.80
CA ALA A 1019 -18.36 144.10 235.79
C ALA A 1019 -18.80 144.54 237.20
N LEU A 1020 -18.70 145.84 237.51
CA LEU A 1020 -19.18 146.44 238.76
C LEU A 1020 -20.71 146.43 238.92
N LEU A 1021 -21.50 146.28 237.86
CA LEU A 1021 -22.97 146.18 237.96
C LEU A 1021 -23.45 144.76 238.30
N ALA A 1022 -22.70 143.72 237.92
CA ALA A 1022 -23.04 142.34 238.28
C ALA A 1022 -23.00 142.08 239.80
N MET A 1023 -22.25 142.90 240.54
CA MET A 1023 -22.18 142.92 242.00
C MET A 1023 -23.53 143.19 242.69
N VAL A 1024 -24.49 143.83 242.01
CA VAL A 1024 -25.71 144.36 242.65
C VAL A 1024 -26.92 143.40 242.56
N PHE A 1025 -27.10 142.67 241.46
CA PHE A 1025 -28.29 141.84 241.27
C PHE A 1025 -28.35 140.60 242.17
N ALA A 1026 -27.19 140.05 242.56
CA ALA A 1026 -27.15 138.94 243.53
C ALA A 1026 -27.60 139.37 244.94
N LEU A 1027 -27.40 140.64 245.32
CA LEU A 1027 -27.79 141.19 246.63
C LEU A 1027 -29.31 141.41 246.79
N LEU A 1028 -30.06 141.49 245.70
CA LEU A 1028 -31.53 141.66 245.73
C LEU A 1028 -32.30 140.33 245.84
N GLY A 1029 -31.62 139.18 245.73
CA GLY A 1029 -32.21 137.83 245.85
C GLY A 1029 -32.53 137.37 247.28
N TYR A 1030 -32.17 138.15 248.30
CA TYR A 1030 -32.39 137.88 249.75
C TYR A 1030 -33.83 137.48 250.12
N SER A 1031 -34.83 137.92 249.35
CA SER A 1031 -36.21 138.11 249.79
C SER A 1031 -36.94 136.90 250.41
N THR A 1032 -37.31 135.96 249.55
CA THR A 1032 -38.76 135.70 249.45
C THR A 1032 -39.29 134.51 250.26
N ILE A 1033 -38.53 133.41 250.41
CA ILE A 1033 -39.06 132.10 250.87
C ILE A 1033 -37.92 131.29 251.53
N ARG A 1034 -38.02 130.75 252.77
CA ARG A 1034 -39.06 130.85 253.81
C ARG A 1034 -38.51 130.49 255.21
N LYS A 1035 -39.09 131.14 256.21
CA LYS A 1035 -39.21 130.82 257.64
C LYS A 1035 -39.07 129.33 258.06
N SER A 1036 -38.08 129.07 258.93
CA SER A 1036 -38.11 128.21 260.15
C SER A 1036 -36.68 128.17 260.76
N VAL A 1037 -36.43 128.03 262.07
CA VAL A 1037 -37.24 128.18 263.30
C VAL A 1037 -36.30 128.61 264.47
N VAL A 1038 -36.82 128.94 265.65
CA VAL A 1038 -36.17 129.54 266.85
C VAL A 1038 -36.77 128.87 268.11
N PRO A 1039 -36.20 128.84 269.36
CA PRO A 1039 -34.94 129.34 269.96
C PRO A 1039 -34.12 128.29 270.78
N LYS A 1040 -33.13 128.77 271.55
CA LYS A 1040 -32.49 128.19 272.77
C LYS A 1040 -31.67 126.90 272.63
#